data_AF-A0A349L6L9-F1
#
_entry.id   AF-A0A349L6L9-F1
#
_cell.length_a   1.000
_cell.length_b   1.000
_cell.length_c   1.000
_cell.angle_alpha   90.00
_cell.angle_beta   90.00
_cell.angle_gamma   90.00
#
_symmetry.space_group_name_H-M   'P 1'
#
loop_
_entity.id
_entity.type
_entity.pdbx_description
1 polymer ?
#
loop_
_entity_poly.entity_id
_entity_poly.type
_entity_poly.pdbx_seq_one_letter_code
_entity_poly.pdbx_strand_id
1 'polypeptide(L)'
;PRAYAIIGQGMISRIIESRPEELRVFLEEAAGVSKYKERRRETENRLHDTRENLLRVDDILRELNANLEKLEAQAVVANKFHALQSDQDEKQKLLWLLRKNEAQAEQTRCFREVEQAQTDLEEQTAKLRHVELSLEQMRQAHFAIGDRLHQAQGHLYQTNSEIGSLEAQIKFVIESRARLQSQLGTLTAQRDQWQAQAQEQREQIEEAEFHLEELAARVEQSQMAAEQKSEQLPALDAAWREAQRKSTESRAKIMQAQQQLTLESTHQRNASNILAGLLLRRERLQQEKNGLNLPDSSHLANLKMQLEEKQQALEEQGFYLEEALEQQPRLEQERQQAQTQVNGETAANAQLEARLNALRQLQERVQSQGKVQPWLQRHELDGLPRLWQQLHIEQGWEAALESILRERTQALQVSNIDWAKAFFNDAPPAKLALFAPATASVAVAPEAPGLKPFLSLLKLNDPGLRGLLQDWLHNAYAIDDAAEALRERARLPLGGYFVTRQGHVVSQSSVRFYAADSEQEGMLGRQQEIDNIDKQLRAQQLLADEARARSVRADAAVANLTRQLADLRLRVQNLQQAVHGLQLDVVKLSEVEARFNQRSTQIQADLAEIGAQEAEQMQVKLESEEKFEQLDCDLGNLQEEHEDGQTDFLLKEQGLADARERLREMERAAQEAQFAEKSQRAKIEELRRNIVTATTQAAQVTVSLQAGQLELANLESGAANDGLQDLLERRTTQEKALSDARHELDQITQQLRLSEDARTQSERSLQPQRDKIMEMQLKEQAARLNQEQFAQQLLDAAADEAALGEKLHPDMRPSYLQGEVTRLGNAITGLGAVNLAALDELAQASERKNFLDAQNADLIEAINTLEDAIAKIDKETRELLQDTFDKVNFHFSELFPILFGGGQARLTMTGDEILDSGVQVMAQPPGKKNATIHLLSGGEKALTATALVFSMFRLNPAPFCLLDEVDAPLDDANTERFCRMVKRMSDQTQFLFISHNKIAMEMAHQLIGVTMQEQGVSRIVAVDMESAANFASEVQAA
;
A
#
# COMPACT_ATOMS: atom_id res chain seq x y z
N PRO A 1 57.81 -59.63 -16.78
CA PRO A 1 59.19 -60.16 -16.62
C PRO A 1 59.56 -61.14 -17.75
N ARG A 2 60.23 -60.66 -18.82
CA ARG A 2 60.65 -61.48 -19.98
C ARG A 2 62.03 -61.12 -20.56
N ALA A 3 62.83 -60.29 -19.90
CA ALA A 3 63.96 -59.61 -20.56
C ALA A 3 65.37 -60.20 -20.35
N TYR A 4 65.58 -61.20 -19.48
CA TYR A 4 66.93 -61.65 -19.12
C TYR A 4 67.52 -62.82 -19.94
N ALA A 5 66.79 -63.36 -20.94
CA ALA A 5 67.26 -64.51 -21.75
C ALA A 5 68.10 -64.14 -22.98
N ILE A 6 68.14 -62.86 -23.36
CA ILE A 6 68.83 -62.36 -24.56
C ILE A 6 69.76 -61.22 -24.13
N ILE A 7 71.06 -61.41 -24.29
CA ILE A 7 72.07 -60.37 -24.06
C ILE A 7 72.50 -59.86 -25.44
N GLY A 8 71.85 -58.80 -25.90
CA GLY A 8 72.11 -58.19 -27.20
C GLY A 8 73.28 -57.20 -27.19
N GLN A 9 73.78 -56.89 -28.39
CA GLN A 9 74.84 -55.90 -28.62
C GLN A 9 74.46 -54.55 -27.97
N GLY A 10 75.22 -54.13 -26.96
CA GLY A 10 75.01 -52.85 -26.25
C GLY A 10 74.34 -52.93 -24.86
N MET A 11 73.82 -54.08 -24.42
CA MET A 11 73.29 -54.23 -23.04
C MET A 11 74.41 -54.06 -21.99
N ILE A 12 75.60 -54.56 -22.29
CA ILE A 12 76.80 -54.40 -21.46
C ILE A 12 77.26 -52.93 -21.45
N SER A 13 77.22 -52.25 -22.60
CA SER A 13 77.51 -50.81 -22.69
C SER A 13 76.53 -49.96 -21.87
N ARG A 14 75.24 -50.31 -21.86
CA ARG A 14 74.21 -49.61 -21.08
C ARG A 14 74.45 -49.70 -19.58
N ILE A 15 74.87 -50.87 -19.07
CA ILE A 15 75.21 -51.06 -17.65
C ILE A 15 76.51 -50.32 -17.27
N ILE A 16 77.45 -50.16 -18.22
CA ILE A 16 78.69 -49.40 -18.01
C ILE A 16 78.44 -47.88 -17.93
N GLU A 17 77.42 -47.38 -18.63
CA GLU A 17 77.09 -45.94 -18.72
C GLU A 17 75.95 -45.51 -17.79
N SER A 18 75.18 -46.44 -17.22
CA SER A 18 74.04 -46.14 -16.35
C SER A 18 74.44 -45.42 -15.07
N ARG A 19 73.63 -44.42 -14.69
CA ARG A 19 73.73 -43.74 -13.39
C ARG A 19 73.31 -44.69 -12.26
N PRO A 20 73.76 -44.46 -11.00
CA PRO A 20 73.37 -45.29 -9.86
C PRO A 20 71.85 -45.46 -9.67
N GLU A 21 71.06 -44.45 -10.02
CA GLU A 21 69.58 -44.48 -10.01
C GLU A 21 68.99 -45.38 -11.12
N GLU A 22 69.65 -45.46 -12.28
CA GLU A 22 69.23 -46.33 -13.40
C GLU A 22 69.62 -47.79 -13.13
N LEU A 23 70.79 -48.01 -12.52
CA LEU A 23 71.23 -49.33 -12.03
C LEU A 23 70.25 -49.93 -11.02
N ARG A 24 69.61 -49.07 -10.22
CA ARG A 24 68.55 -49.48 -9.30
C ARG A 24 67.29 -49.96 -10.02
N VAL A 25 66.91 -49.36 -11.15
CA VAL A 25 65.76 -49.82 -11.95
C VAL A 25 65.96 -51.27 -12.41
N PHE A 26 67.17 -51.66 -12.78
CA PHE A 26 67.49 -53.05 -13.11
C PHE A 26 67.35 -54.01 -11.91
N LEU A 27 67.68 -53.54 -10.70
CA LEU A 27 67.46 -54.29 -9.45
C LEU A 27 65.98 -54.37 -9.06
N GLU A 28 65.22 -53.29 -9.24
CA GLU A 28 63.76 -53.25 -9.04
C GLU A 28 63.04 -54.23 -9.98
N GLU A 29 63.47 -54.30 -11.24
CA GLU A 29 62.96 -55.26 -12.21
C GLU A 29 63.34 -56.71 -11.89
N ALA A 30 64.54 -56.93 -11.34
CA ALA A 30 64.96 -58.24 -10.85
C ALA A 30 64.17 -58.68 -9.60
N ALA A 31 63.80 -57.74 -8.72
CA ALA A 31 63.00 -57.98 -7.53
C ALA A 31 61.49 -58.13 -7.79
N GLY A 32 60.99 -57.67 -8.95
CA GLY A 32 59.57 -57.78 -9.31
C GLY A 32 58.62 -56.79 -8.62
N VAL A 33 59.16 -55.69 -8.07
CA VAL A 33 58.41 -54.69 -7.28
C VAL A 33 57.57 -53.68 -8.08
N SER A 34 57.62 -53.72 -9.42
CA SER A 34 56.94 -52.72 -10.28
C SER A 34 55.43 -52.61 -10.04
N LYS A 35 54.75 -53.71 -9.67
CA LYS A 35 53.31 -53.72 -9.37
C LYS A 35 52.94 -52.98 -8.07
N TYR A 36 53.83 -52.99 -7.08
CA TYR A 36 53.60 -52.34 -5.78
C TYR A 36 53.72 -50.81 -5.90
N LYS A 37 54.63 -50.32 -6.76
CA LYS A 37 54.84 -48.90 -7.05
C LYS A 37 53.63 -48.24 -7.74
N GLU A 38 52.98 -48.96 -8.66
CA GLU A 38 51.78 -48.48 -9.34
C GLU A 38 50.59 -48.38 -8.37
N ARG A 39 50.42 -49.37 -7.49
CA ARG A 39 49.37 -49.38 -6.46
C ARG A 39 49.57 -48.30 -5.39
N ARG A 40 50.82 -48.01 -5.03
CA ARG A 40 51.19 -46.89 -4.14
C ARG A 40 50.77 -45.55 -4.75
N ARG A 41 51.13 -45.31 -6.02
CA ARG A 41 50.82 -44.07 -6.73
C ARG A 41 49.32 -43.81 -6.85
N GLU A 42 48.52 -44.85 -7.09
CA GLU A 42 47.06 -44.71 -7.14
C GLU A 42 46.46 -44.34 -5.78
N THR A 43 46.97 -44.94 -4.70
CA THR A 43 46.52 -44.67 -3.32
C THR A 43 46.91 -43.26 -2.87
N GLU A 44 48.10 -42.80 -3.27
CA GLU A 44 48.63 -41.45 -3.00
C GLU A 44 47.83 -40.36 -3.72
N ASN A 45 47.42 -40.58 -4.97
CA ASN A 45 46.53 -39.66 -5.68
C ASN A 45 45.15 -39.56 -5.00
N ARG A 46 44.57 -40.70 -4.60
CA ARG A 46 43.28 -40.71 -3.87
C ARG A 46 43.37 -39.98 -2.52
N LEU A 47 44.49 -40.13 -1.81
CA LEU A 47 44.76 -39.41 -0.57
C LEU A 47 44.83 -37.89 -0.80
N HIS A 48 45.48 -37.46 -1.88
CA HIS A 48 45.56 -36.05 -2.27
C HIS A 48 44.17 -35.47 -2.56
N ASP A 49 43.37 -36.14 -3.38
CA ASP A 49 42.01 -35.70 -3.72
C ASP A 49 41.11 -35.62 -2.47
N THR A 50 41.23 -36.58 -1.55
CA THR A 50 40.45 -36.61 -0.30
C THR A 50 40.86 -35.47 0.64
N ARG A 51 42.14 -35.12 0.70
CA ARG A 51 42.65 -33.96 1.46
C ARG A 51 42.20 -32.62 0.88
N GLU A 52 42.17 -32.47 -0.45
CA GLU A 52 41.62 -31.26 -1.07
C GLU A 52 40.12 -31.09 -0.78
N ASN A 53 39.37 -32.20 -0.83
CA ASN A 53 37.94 -32.18 -0.49
C ASN A 53 37.72 -31.82 0.98
N LEU A 54 38.54 -32.35 1.90
CA LEU A 54 38.47 -31.98 3.32
C LEU A 54 38.71 -30.48 3.54
N LEU A 55 39.73 -29.90 2.89
CA LEU A 55 40.01 -28.46 2.98
C LEU A 55 38.83 -27.60 2.51
N ARG A 56 38.15 -28.01 1.43
CA ARG A 56 36.96 -27.30 0.94
C ARG A 56 35.79 -27.39 1.91
N VAL A 57 35.55 -28.57 2.50
CA VAL A 57 34.48 -28.76 3.49
C VAL A 57 34.78 -27.93 4.76
N ASP A 58 36.04 -27.89 5.21
CA ASP A 58 36.48 -27.06 6.34
C ASP A 58 36.25 -25.56 6.11
N ASP A 59 36.56 -25.04 4.92
CA ASP A 59 36.34 -23.64 4.59
C ASP A 59 34.85 -23.28 4.56
N ILE A 60 34.02 -24.16 3.99
CA ILE A 60 32.56 -24.00 4.00
C ILE A 60 32.01 -24.03 5.43
N LEU A 61 32.50 -24.95 6.27
CA LEU A 61 32.08 -25.03 7.68
C LEU A 61 32.47 -23.76 8.46
N ARG A 62 33.65 -23.18 8.22
CA ARG A 62 34.06 -21.91 8.85
C ARG A 62 33.15 -20.75 8.46
N GLU A 63 32.84 -20.62 7.17
CA GLU A 63 31.93 -19.59 6.68
C GLU A 63 30.51 -19.78 7.23
N LEU A 64 30.02 -21.01 7.23
CA LEU A 64 28.69 -21.37 7.73
C LEU A 64 28.57 -21.11 9.25
N ASN A 65 29.61 -21.41 10.03
CA ASN A 65 29.66 -21.12 11.46
C ASN A 65 29.58 -19.61 11.76
N ALA A 66 30.34 -18.79 11.01
CA ALA A 66 30.29 -17.34 11.16
C ALA A 66 28.92 -16.76 10.76
N ASN A 67 28.22 -17.37 9.80
CA ASN A 67 26.87 -16.98 9.42
C ASN A 67 25.82 -17.44 10.44
N LEU A 68 25.99 -18.62 11.04
CA LEU A 68 25.12 -19.12 12.10
C LEU A 68 25.16 -18.24 13.34
N GLU A 69 26.34 -17.81 13.81
CA GLU A 69 26.44 -16.90 14.96
C GLU A 69 25.69 -15.58 14.73
N LYS A 70 25.73 -15.05 13.49
CA LYS A 70 24.99 -13.85 13.10
C LYS A 70 23.48 -14.10 13.06
N LEU A 71 23.05 -15.24 12.48
CA LEU A 71 21.65 -15.63 12.40
C LEU A 71 21.06 -15.93 13.78
N GLU A 72 21.84 -16.51 14.71
CA GLU A 72 21.43 -16.72 16.11
C GLU A 72 21.17 -15.40 16.83
N ALA A 73 22.09 -14.43 16.68
CA ALA A 73 21.90 -13.09 17.24
C ALA A 73 20.66 -12.39 16.66
N GLN A 74 20.43 -12.54 15.36
CA GLN A 74 19.24 -11.98 14.69
C GLN A 74 17.94 -12.70 15.10
N ALA A 75 17.96 -14.02 15.27
CA ALA A 75 16.84 -14.84 15.71
C ALA A 75 16.40 -14.49 17.16
N VAL A 76 17.36 -14.21 18.05
CA VAL A 76 17.04 -13.72 19.41
C VAL A 76 16.32 -12.38 19.36
N VAL A 77 16.74 -11.48 18.46
CA VAL A 77 16.08 -10.19 18.25
C VAL A 77 14.69 -10.36 17.60
N ALA A 78 14.55 -11.26 16.64
CA ALA A 78 13.27 -11.61 16.01
C ALA A 78 12.26 -12.20 17.00
N ASN A 79 12.70 -13.09 17.90
CA ASN A 79 11.86 -13.64 18.97
C ASN A 79 11.40 -12.55 19.96
N LYS A 80 12.30 -11.62 20.33
CA LYS A 80 11.94 -10.48 21.16
C LYS A 80 10.96 -9.55 20.47
N PHE A 81 11.13 -9.32 19.16
CA PHE A 81 10.19 -8.54 18.36
C PHE A 81 8.81 -9.19 18.34
N HIS A 82 8.70 -10.50 18.06
CA HIS A 82 7.42 -11.21 18.07
C HIS A 82 6.73 -11.16 19.44
N ALA A 83 7.48 -11.34 20.53
CA ALA A 83 6.92 -11.27 21.88
C ALA A 83 6.40 -9.85 22.20
N LEU A 84 7.17 -8.81 21.87
CA LEU A 84 6.75 -7.41 22.10
C LEU A 84 5.60 -7.00 21.19
N GLN A 85 5.57 -7.47 19.94
CA GLN A 85 4.49 -7.19 18.99
C GLN A 85 3.19 -7.86 19.44
N SER A 86 3.25 -9.12 19.89
CA SER A 86 2.08 -9.82 20.42
C SER A 86 1.52 -9.13 21.68
N ASP A 87 2.39 -8.68 22.58
CA ASP A 87 1.97 -7.94 23.78
C ASP A 87 1.40 -6.57 23.40
N GLN A 88 2.02 -5.86 22.44
CA GLN A 88 1.51 -4.59 21.93
C GLN A 88 0.11 -4.73 21.32
N ASP A 89 -0.08 -5.74 20.46
CA ASP A 89 -1.37 -6.03 19.82
C ASP A 89 -2.44 -6.38 20.86
N GLU A 90 -2.09 -7.16 21.88
CA GLU A 90 -3.02 -7.47 22.97
C GLU A 90 -3.41 -6.22 23.78
N LYS A 91 -2.44 -5.39 24.18
CA LYS A 91 -2.71 -4.13 24.90
C LYS A 91 -3.48 -3.13 24.05
N GLN A 92 -3.24 -3.09 22.74
CA GLN A 92 -3.95 -2.25 21.79
C GLN A 92 -5.42 -2.68 21.67
N LYS A 93 -5.69 -3.98 21.55
CA LYS A 93 -7.06 -4.52 21.53
C LYS A 93 -7.78 -4.28 22.86
N LEU A 94 -7.11 -4.44 24.00
CA LEU A 94 -7.66 -4.11 25.31
C LEU A 94 -7.99 -2.62 25.45
N LEU A 95 -7.13 -1.74 24.92
CA LEU A 95 -7.37 -0.29 24.90
C LEU A 95 -8.62 0.07 24.08
N TRP A 96 -8.78 -0.51 22.89
CA TRP A 96 -9.96 -0.29 22.06
C TRP A 96 -11.24 -0.76 22.73
N LEU A 97 -11.22 -1.94 23.36
CA LEU A 97 -12.36 -2.47 24.11
C LEU A 97 -12.73 -1.57 25.30
N LEU A 98 -11.73 -1.09 26.05
CA LEU A 98 -11.96 -0.17 27.17
C LEU A 98 -12.56 1.16 26.69
N ARG A 99 -12.02 1.76 25.61
CA ARG A 99 -12.53 3.01 25.04
C ARG A 99 -13.93 2.85 24.45
N LYS A 100 -14.24 1.71 23.83
CA LYS A 100 -15.60 1.36 23.38
C LYS A 100 -16.58 1.35 24.56
N ASN A 101 -16.19 0.72 25.68
CA ASN A 101 -17.02 0.63 26.89
C ASN A 101 -17.23 2.00 27.55
N GLU A 102 -16.18 2.83 27.65
CA GLU A 102 -16.29 4.20 28.16
C GLU A 102 -17.17 5.08 27.28
N ALA A 103 -17.01 5.00 25.95
CA ALA A 103 -17.84 5.73 24.99
C ALA A 103 -19.32 5.31 25.09
N GLN A 104 -19.60 4.02 25.25
CA GLN A 104 -20.97 3.51 25.45
C GLN A 104 -21.58 4.03 26.78
N ALA A 105 -20.79 4.07 27.86
CA ALA A 105 -21.23 4.58 29.15
C ALA A 105 -21.49 6.10 29.10
N GLU A 106 -20.62 6.85 28.43
CA GLU A 106 -20.76 8.28 28.23
C GLU A 106 -21.98 8.62 27.35
N GLN A 107 -22.19 7.87 26.27
CA GLN A 107 -23.39 7.98 25.44
C GLN A 107 -24.66 7.80 26.29
N THR A 108 -24.71 6.74 27.11
CA THR A 108 -25.86 6.45 27.98
C THR A 108 -26.10 7.57 29.00
N ARG A 109 -25.02 8.15 29.57
CA ARG A 109 -25.12 9.29 30.50
C ARG A 109 -25.66 10.52 29.79
N CYS A 110 -25.08 10.91 28.66
CA CYS A 110 -25.49 12.08 27.88
C CYS A 110 -26.93 11.94 27.39
N PHE A 111 -27.35 10.74 26.96
CA PHE A 111 -28.72 10.45 26.58
C PHE A 111 -29.71 10.73 27.73
N ARG A 112 -29.44 10.24 28.94
CA ARG A 112 -30.29 10.52 30.12
C ARG A 112 -30.35 12.00 30.47
N GLU A 113 -29.23 12.71 30.35
CA GLU A 113 -29.19 14.15 30.61
C GLU A 113 -29.97 14.96 29.56
N VAL A 114 -30.02 14.49 28.30
CA VAL A 114 -30.90 15.05 27.26
C VAL A 114 -32.36 14.84 27.63
N GLU A 115 -32.76 13.61 28.04
CA GLU A 115 -34.15 13.32 28.45
C GLU A 115 -34.58 14.20 29.64
N GLN A 116 -33.69 14.37 30.63
CA GLN A 116 -33.96 15.22 31.78
C GLN A 116 -34.11 16.70 31.38
N ALA A 117 -33.22 17.22 30.54
CA ALA A 117 -33.29 18.61 30.09
C ALA A 117 -34.51 18.87 29.18
N GLN A 118 -34.96 17.89 28.40
CA GLN A 118 -36.22 17.95 27.64
C GLN A 118 -37.42 18.04 28.57
N THR A 119 -37.47 17.22 29.62
CA THR A 119 -38.53 17.26 30.64
C THR A 119 -38.58 18.63 31.33
N ASP A 120 -37.41 19.18 31.70
CA ASP A 120 -37.31 20.51 32.30
C ASP A 120 -37.79 21.62 31.34
N LEU A 121 -37.47 21.51 30.04
CA LEU A 121 -37.92 22.44 29.01
C LEU A 121 -39.45 22.42 28.84
N GLU A 122 -40.06 21.23 28.86
CA GLU A 122 -41.51 21.07 28.80
C GLU A 122 -42.20 21.71 30.02
N GLU A 123 -41.65 21.50 31.22
CA GLU A 123 -42.17 22.12 32.45
C GLU A 123 -42.13 23.65 32.38
N GLN A 124 -41.00 24.24 31.95
CA GLN A 124 -40.86 25.69 31.81
C GLN A 124 -41.76 26.26 30.70
N THR A 125 -41.96 25.52 29.62
CA THR A 125 -42.88 25.91 28.54
C THR A 125 -44.33 25.92 29.02
N ALA A 126 -44.72 24.96 29.87
CA ALA A 126 -46.04 24.95 30.50
C ALA A 126 -46.24 26.14 31.45
N LYS A 127 -45.21 26.50 32.24
CA LYS A 127 -45.23 27.70 33.10
C LYS A 127 -45.41 28.99 32.28
N LEU A 128 -44.70 29.14 31.16
CA LEU A 128 -44.83 30.30 30.28
C LEU A 128 -46.27 30.45 29.75
N ARG A 129 -46.87 29.36 29.25
CA ARG A 129 -48.26 29.37 28.75
C ARG A 129 -49.27 29.78 29.82
N HIS A 130 -49.05 29.35 31.06
CA HIS A 130 -49.92 29.73 32.19
C HIS A 130 -49.82 31.24 32.49
N VAL A 131 -48.60 31.80 32.49
CA VAL A 131 -48.37 33.23 32.70
C VAL A 131 -48.98 34.06 31.57
N GLU A 132 -48.83 33.65 30.31
CA GLU A 132 -49.43 34.33 29.15
C GLU A 132 -50.96 34.39 29.25
N LEU A 133 -51.61 33.29 29.63
CA LEU A 133 -53.06 33.24 29.81
C LEU A 133 -53.54 34.17 30.94
N SER A 134 -52.79 34.24 32.04
CA SER A 134 -53.10 35.15 33.15
C SER A 134 -52.94 36.62 32.77
N LEU A 135 -51.94 36.94 31.94
CA LEU A 135 -51.67 38.29 31.43
C LEU A 135 -52.82 38.77 30.53
N GLU A 136 -53.36 37.89 29.69
CA GLU A 136 -54.48 38.21 28.81
C GLU A 136 -55.77 38.50 29.60
N GLN A 137 -56.03 37.75 30.66
CA GLN A 137 -57.15 38.03 31.59
C GLN A 137 -57.00 39.38 32.29
N MET A 138 -55.78 39.73 32.75
CA MET A 138 -55.52 41.03 33.38
C MET A 138 -55.66 42.21 32.40
N ARG A 139 -55.28 42.04 31.13
CA ARG A 139 -55.49 43.05 30.07
C ARG A 139 -56.97 43.36 29.87
N GLN A 140 -57.83 42.34 29.83
CA GLN A 140 -59.28 42.53 29.70
C GLN A 140 -59.87 43.30 30.89
N ALA A 141 -59.43 42.97 32.11
CA ALA A 141 -59.87 43.66 33.32
C ALA A 141 -59.41 45.14 33.36
N HIS A 142 -58.18 45.42 32.90
CA HIS A 142 -57.66 46.79 32.76
C HIS A 142 -58.53 47.65 31.83
N PHE A 143 -58.93 47.13 30.66
CA PHE A 143 -59.83 47.86 29.74
C PHE A 143 -61.19 48.16 30.38
N ALA A 144 -61.81 47.18 31.05
CA ALA A 144 -63.13 47.34 31.67
C ALA A 144 -63.15 48.37 32.81
N ILE A 145 -62.04 48.56 33.53
CA ILE A 145 -61.90 49.57 34.59
C ILE A 145 -61.64 50.95 33.97
N GLY A 146 -60.86 51.03 32.89
CA GLY A 146 -60.63 52.27 32.14
C GLY A 146 -61.93 52.92 31.63
N ASP A 147 -62.88 52.12 31.12
CA ASP A 147 -64.18 52.62 30.67
C ASP A 147 -65.03 53.21 31.82
N ARG A 148 -64.99 52.59 33.01
CA ARG A 148 -65.68 53.10 34.21
C ARG A 148 -65.12 54.45 34.65
N LEU A 149 -63.81 54.66 34.55
CA LEU A 149 -63.17 55.93 34.86
C LEU A 149 -63.68 57.08 33.98
N HIS A 150 -63.82 56.84 32.68
CA HIS A 150 -64.30 57.85 31.72
C HIS A 150 -65.75 58.27 31.98
N GLN A 151 -66.62 57.31 32.35
CA GLN A 151 -68.02 57.60 32.70
C GLN A 151 -68.13 58.46 33.97
N ALA A 152 -67.34 58.17 35.00
CA ALA A 152 -67.34 58.96 36.25
C ALA A 152 -66.88 60.42 36.03
N GLN A 153 -65.91 60.65 35.13
CA GLN A 153 -65.46 62.01 34.79
C GLN A 153 -66.55 62.82 34.10
N GLY A 154 -67.33 62.22 33.20
CA GLY A 154 -68.42 62.90 32.48
C GLY A 154 -69.50 63.44 33.40
N HIS A 155 -69.89 62.69 34.44
CA HIS A 155 -70.94 63.11 35.38
C HIS A 155 -70.54 64.33 36.23
N LEU A 156 -69.27 64.42 36.66
CA LEU A 156 -68.76 65.52 37.49
C LEU A 156 -68.84 66.88 36.77
N TYR A 157 -68.52 66.93 35.48
CA TYR A 157 -68.52 68.17 34.71
C TYR A 157 -69.91 68.80 34.61
N GLN A 158 -70.96 67.99 34.57
CA GLN A 158 -72.33 68.48 34.41
C GLN A 158 -72.84 69.19 35.67
N THR A 159 -72.56 68.66 36.86
CA THR A 159 -73.02 69.23 38.14
C THR A 159 -72.30 70.55 38.50
N ASN A 160 -71.04 70.73 38.11
CA ASN A 160 -70.31 71.98 38.37
C ASN A 160 -70.88 73.21 37.62
N SER A 161 -71.54 73.01 36.48
CA SER A 161 -72.12 74.10 35.70
C SER A 161 -73.39 74.69 36.34
N GLU A 162 -74.11 73.90 37.16
CA GLU A 162 -75.42 74.29 37.73
C GLU A 162 -75.25 75.16 39.00
N ILE A 163 -74.18 74.94 39.78
CA ILE A 163 -73.89 75.66 41.03
C ILE A 163 -73.59 77.15 40.80
N GLY A 164 -72.84 77.48 39.74
CA GLY A 164 -72.42 78.86 39.47
C GLY A 164 -73.56 79.85 39.15
N SER A 165 -74.75 79.36 38.79
CA SER A 165 -75.89 80.22 38.43
C SER A 165 -76.68 80.74 39.64
N LEU A 166 -76.63 80.08 40.81
CA LEU A 166 -77.47 80.43 41.98
C LEU A 166 -76.79 81.46 42.92
N GLU A 167 -75.47 81.46 43.03
CA GLU A 167 -74.72 82.31 43.97
C GLU A 167 -74.79 83.81 43.64
N ALA A 168 -74.96 84.18 42.36
CA ALA A 168 -75.01 85.57 41.91
C ALA A 168 -76.25 86.34 42.42
N GLN A 169 -77.33 85.65 42.81
CA GLN A 169 -78.63 86.26 43.07
C GLN A 169 -78.83 86.69 44.54
N ILE A 170 -78.04 86.17 45.48
CA ILE A 170 -78.22 86.38 46.94
C ILE A 170 -77.53 87.66 47.45
N LYS A 171 -76.43 88.08 46.81
CA LYS A 171 -75.55 89.17 47.30
C LYS A 171 -76.17 90.58 47.24
N PHE A 172 -77.18 90.79 46.41
CA PHE A 172 -77.77 92.10 46.13
C PHE A 172 -78.71 92.66 47.23
N VAL A 173 -79.27 91.82 48.10
CA VAL A 173 -80.36 92.21 49.02
C VAL A 173 -79.89 92.73 50.39
N ILE A 174 -78.71 92.31 50.86
CA ILE A 174 -78.26 92.52 52.25
C ILE A 174 -77.66 93.92 52.48
N GLU A 175 -77.01 94.53 51.48
CA GLU A 175 -76.30 95.81 51.64
C GLU A 175 -77.24 97.03 51.80
N SER A 176 -78.49 96.93 51.37
CA SER A 176 -79.42 98.08 51.30
C SER A 176 -80.05 98.48 52.64
N ARG A 177 -80.10 97.61 53.65
CA ARG A 177 -80.90 97.82 54.89
C ARG A 177 -80.12 98.42 56.06
N ALA A 178 -78.82 98.18 56.17
CA ALA A 178 -77.99 98.62 57.30
C ALA A 178 -77.63 100.13 57.28
N ARG A 179 -77.79 100.80 56.13
CA ARG A 179 -77.32 102.18 55.90
C ARG A 179 -78.26 103.26 56.44
N LEU A 180 -79.58 103.02 56.48
CA LEU A 180 -80.59 104.04 56.81
C LEU A 180 -80.76 104.33 58.31
N GLN A 181 -80.49 103.37 59.19
CA GLN A 181 -80.85 103.45 60.62
C GLN A 181 -79.88 104.31 61.47
N SER A 182 -78.62 104.44 61.07
CA SER A 182 -77.60 105.22 61.80
C SER A 182 -77.64 106.73 61.51
N GLN A 183 -78.35 107.16 60.48
CA GLN A 183 -78.32 108.56 59.99
C GLN A 183 -79.27 109.51 60.73
N LEU A 184 -80.29 109.02 61.44
CA LEU A 184 -81.32 109.88 62.05
C LEU A 184 -80.92 110.48 63.41
N GLY A 185 -80.04 109.83 64.19
CA GLY A 185 -79.68 110.26 65.54
C GLY A 185 -78.64 111.38 65.62
N THR A 186 -77.77 111.51 64.62
CA THR A 186 -76.67 112.50 64.57
C THR A 186 -77.10 113.88 64.10
N LEU A 187 -78.24 113.97 63.40
CA LEU A 187 -78.70 115.21 62.79
C LEU A 187 -79.10 116.25 63.85
N THR A 188 -79.89 115.90 64.88
CA THR A 188 -80.54 116.86 65.80
C THR A 188 -79.58 117.80 66.56
N ALA A 189 -78.40 117.32 66.97
CA ALA A 189 -77.46 118.11 67.78
C ALA A 189 -76.60 119.09 66.96
N GLN A 190 -76.49 118.88 65.65
CA GLN A 190 -75.64 119.70 64.78
C GLN A 190 -76.23 121.10 64.54
N ARG A 191 -77.57 121.25 64.51
CA ARG A 191 -78.25 122.50 64.11
C ARG A 191 -77.79 123.76 64.86
N ASP A 192 -77.69 123.69 66.19
CA ASP A 192 -77.58 124.86 67.06
C ASP A 192 -76.15 125.44 67.13
N GLN A 193 -75.13 124.63 66.86
CA GLN A 193 -73.72 125.04 66.83
C GLN A 193 -73.38 125.85 65.57
N TRP A 194 -74.07 125.57 64.47
CA TRP A 194 -73.76 126.13 63.18
C TRP A 194 -74.10 127.63 63.04
N GLN A 195 -75.14 128.16 63.68
CA GLN A 195 -75.54 129.57 63.45
C GLN A 195 -74.53 130.63 63.94
N ALA A 196 -73.69 130.33 64.94
CA ALA A 196 -72.74 131.29 65.50
C ALA A 196 -71.43 131.43 64.68
N GLN A 197 -70.99 130.37 64.00
CA GLN A 197 -69.74 130.36 63.21
C GLN A 197 -69.84 131.16 61.89
N ALA A 198 -71.04 131.40 61.37
CA ALA A 198 -71.23 132.03 60.06
C ALA A 198 -70.83 133.53 59.99
N GLN A 199 -70.81 134.23 61.11
CA GLN A 199 -70.67 135.69 61.13
C GLN A 199 -69.20 136.13 61.04
N GLU A 200 -68.31 135.46 61.75
CA GLU A 200 -66.88 135.78 61.88
C GLU A 200 -66.08 135.52 60.60
N GLN A 201 -66.48 134.52 59.83
CA GLN A 201 -65.75 134.07 58.65
C GLN A 201 -65.95 134.97 57.42
N ARG A 202 -66.96 135.86 57.43
CA ARG A 202 -67.23 136.77 56.30
C ARG A 202 -66.14 137.81 56.09
N GLU A 203 -65.55 138.32 57.17
CA GLU A 203 -64.52 139.37 57.12
C GLU A 203 -63.16 138.84 56.61
N GLN A 204 -62.86 137.55 56.81
CA GLN A 204 -61.60 136.91 56.40
C GLN A 204 -61.54 136.55 54.90
N ILE A 205 -62.68 136.59 54.19
CA ILE A 205 -62.76 136.23 52.76
C ILE A 205 -62.22 137.34 51.86
N GLU A 206 -62.52 138.60 52.18
CA GLU A 206 -62.17 139.74 51.32
C GLU A 206 -60.66 139.90 51.13
N GLU A 207 -59.87 139.64 52.16
CA GLU A 207 -58.39 139.72 52.11
C GLU A 207 -57.78 138.53 51.35
N ALA A 208 -58.39 137.34 51.44
CA ALA A 208 -57.87 136.15 50.80
C ALA A 208 -58.09 136.16 49.27
N GLU A 209 -59.16 136.78 48.78
CA GLU A 209 -59.51 136.89 47.35
C GLU A 209 -58.47 137.65 46.52
N PHE A 210 -57.86 138.70 47.06
CA PHE A 210 -56.81 139.46 46.36
C PHE A 210 -55.56 138.61 46.08
N HIS A 211 -55.16 137.76 47.03
CA HIS A 211 -54.01 136.85 46.87
C HIS A 211 -54.27 135.69 45.91
N LEU A 212 -55.53 135.30 45.70
CA LEU A 212 -55.87 134.22 44.78
C LEU A 212 -55.62 134.59 43.31
N GLU A 213 -55.86 135.85 42.95
CA GLU A 213 -55.74 136.32 41.56
C GLU A 213 -54.28 136.30 41.06
N GLU A 214 -53.32 136.64 41.93
CA GLU A 214 -51.88 136.56 41.64
C GLU A 214 -51.39 135.10 41.49
N LEU A 215 -51.91 134.19 42.32
CA LEU A 215 -51.56 132.77 42.26
C LEU A 215 -52.16 132.08 41.03
N ALA A 216 -53.37 132.47 40.60
CA ALA A 216 -54.02 131.91 39.40
C ALA A 216 -53.20 132.15 38.12
N ALA A 217 -52.63 133.35 37.95
CA ALA A 217 -51.76 133.66 36.81
C ALA A 217 -50.47 132.81 36.78
N ARG A 218 -49.90 132.49 37.96
CA ARG A 218 -48.73 131.59 38.08
C ARG A 218 -49.04 130.13 37.76
N VAL A 219 -50.25 129.66 38.06
CA VAL A 219 -50.71 128.30 37.72
C VAL A 219 -50.82 128.11 36.22
N GLU A 220 -51.45 129.07 35.53
CA GLU A 220 -51.63 129.00 34.08
C GLU A 220 -50.27 128.95 33.34
N GLN A 221 -49.33 129.80 33.74
CA GLN A 221 -48.00 129.84 33.14
C GLN A 221 -47.20 128.54 33.33
N SER A 222 -47.30 127.92 34.51
CA SER A 222 -46.57 126.69 34.83
C SER A 222 -47.21 125.43 34.23
N GLN A 223 -48.54 125.39 34.11
CA GLN A 223 -49.27 124.30 33.44
C GLN A 223 -48.99 124.27 31.94
N MET A 224 -49.01 125.43 31.26
CA MET A 224 -48.66 125.51 29.84
C MET A 224 -47.23 125.00 29.57
N ALA A 225 -46.27 125.29 30.46
CA ALA A 225 -44.90 124.81 30.33
C ALA A 225 -44.78 123.27 30.49
N ALA A 226 -45.58 122.66 31.37
CA ALA A 226 -45.61 121.21 31.55
C ALA A 226 -46.30 120.49 30.38
N GLU A 227 -47.42 121.03 29.87
CA GLU A 227 -48.14 120.48 28.71
C GLU A 227 -47.27 120.46 27.44
N GLN A 228 -46.55 121.54 27.16
CA GLN A 228 -45.62 121.61 26.03
C GLN A 228 -44.51 120.54 26.07
N LYS A 229 -44.08 120.11 27.27
CA LYS A 229 -43.09 119.04 27.43
C LYS A 229 -43.73 117.65 27.39
N SER A 230 -44.96 117.52 27.87
CA SER A 230 -45.73 116.27 27.82
C SER A 230 -46.04 115.85 26.38
N GLU A 231 -46.38 116.79 25.49
CA GLU A 231 -46.64 116.52 24.07
C GLU A 231 -45.43 115.94 23.31
N GLN A 232 -44.21 116.19 23.79
CA GLN A 232 -42.97 115.71 23.15
C GLN A 232 -42.63 114.26 23.54
N LEU A 233 -43.21 113.72 24.60
CA LEU A 233 -42.86 112.41 25.19
C LEU A 233 -43.31 111.19 24.35
N PRO A 234 -44.55 111.14 23.82
CA PRO A 234 -45.04 109.98 23.08
C PRO A 234 -44.22 109.66 21.82
N ALA A 235 -43.73 110.70 21.13
CA ALA A 235 -42.90 110.55 19.94
C ALA A 235 -41.51 109.95 20.27
N LEU A 236 -40.91 110.36 21.40
CA LEU A 236 -39.63 109.82 21.88
C LEU A 236 -39.78 108.38 22.41
N ASP A 237 -40.87 108.06 23.11
CA ASP A 237 -41.14 106.70 23.61
C ASP A 237 -41.37 105.71 22.45
N ALA A 238 -42.10 106.13 21.41
CA ALA A 238 -42.29 105.34 20.20
C ALA A 238 -40.96 105.10 19.45
N ALA A 239 -40.10 106.12 19.33
CA ALA A 239 -38.78 105.99 18.72
C ALA A 239 -37.85 105.05 19.50
N TRP A 240 -37.88 105.08 20.83
CA TRP A 240 -37.12 104.17 21.68
C TRP A 240 -37.59 102.71 21.54
N ARG A 241 -38.91 102.44 21.57
CA ARG A 241 -39.46 101.08 21.40
C ARG A 241 -39.10 100.48 20.05
N GLU A 242 -39.12 101.29 18.99
CA GLU A 242 -38.76 100.83 17.65
C GLU A 242 -37.26 100.50 17.56
N ALA A 243 -36.38 101.33 18.13
CA ALA A 243 -34.95 101.04 18.20
C ALA A 243 -34.66 99.79 19.06
N GLN A 244 -35.37 99.61 20.18
CA GLN A 244 -35.26 98.42 21.03
C GLN A 244 -35.62 97.14 20.25
N ARG A 245 -36.75 97.16 19.54
CA ARG A 245 -37.22 96.03 18.73
C ARG A 245 -36.18 95.63 17.68
N LYS A 246 -35.66 96.60 16.92
CA LYS A 246 -34.62 96.37 15.89
C LYS A 246 -33.33 95.77 16.46
N SER A 247 -32.89 96.25 17.63
CA SER A 247 -31.71 95.71 18.31
C SER A 247 -31.93 94.27 18.82
N THR A 248 -33.13 93.95 19.34
CA THR A 248 -33.46 92.58 19.74
C THR A 248 -33.61 91.61 18.56
N GLU A 249 -34.19 92.07 17.43
CA GLU A 249 -34.35 91.25 16.22
C GLU A 249 -33.00 90.93 15.56
N SER A 250 -32.08 91.91 15.45
CA SER A 250 -30.72 91.69 14.94
C SER A 250 -29.93 90.72 15.81
N ARG A 251 -30.01 90.83 17.14
CA ARG A 251 -29.36 89.88 18.06
C ARG A 251 -29.85 88.44 17.90
N ALA A 252 -31.15 88.24 17.67
CA ALA A 252 -31.71 86.92 17.42
C ALA A 252 -31.20 86.31 16.10
N LYS A 253 -31.09 87.13 15.03
CA LYS A 253 -30.53 86.70 13.74
C LYS A 253 -29.05 86.29 13.86
N ILE A 254 -28.24 87.05 14.60
CA ILE A 254 -26.83 86.73 14.88
C ILE A 254 -26.71 85.37 15.57
N MET A 255 -27.51 85.11 16.61
CA MET A 255 -27.48 83.84 17.35
C MET A 255 -27.84 82.66 16.45
N GLN A 256 -28.82 82.83 15.56
CA GLN A 256 -29.22 81.81 14.60
C GLN A 256 -28.12 81.52 13.56
N ALA A 257 -27.48 82.56 13.02
CA ALA A 257 -26.36 82.42 12.08
C ALA A 257 -25.16 81.71 12.73
N GLN A 258 -24.79 82.07 13.97
CA GLN A 258 -23.72 81.40 14.73
C GLN A 258 -24.01 79.91 14.96
N GLN A 259 -25.26 79.55 15.25
CA GLN A 259 -25.64 78.16 15.45
C GLN A 259 -25.53 77.35 14.15
N GLN A 260 -25.94 77.93 13.01
CA GLN A 260 -25.78 77.31 11.69
C GLN A 260 -24.31 77.14 11.30
N LEU A 261 -23.47 78.15 11.56
CA LEU A 261 -22.03 78.11 11.30
C LEU A 261 -21.32 76.99 12.08
N THR A 262 -21.74 76.79 13.34
CA THR A 262 -21.23 75.72 14.20
C THR A 262 -21.62 74.34 13.66
N LEU A 263 -22.84 74.19 13.15
CA LEU A 263 -23.32 72.95 12.52
C LEU A 263 -22.53 72.62 11.25
N GLU A 264 -22.37 73.57 10.33
CA GLU A 264 -21.59 73.37 9.10
C GLU A 264 -20.12 73.03 9.39
N SER A 265 -19.51 73.67 10.39
CA SER A 265 -18.15 73.32 10.85
C SER A 265 -18.06 71.87 11.36
N THR A 266 -19.07 71.39 12.09
CA THR A 266 -19.11 69.98 12.52
C THR A 266 -19.30 69.02 11.35
N HIS A 267 -20.11 69.37 10.35
CA HIS A 267 -20.27 68.59 9.12
C HIS A 267 -18.94 68.49 8.34
N GLN A 268 -18.24 69.61 8.14
CA GLN A 268 -16.93 69.63 7.48
C GLN A 268 -15.89 68.75 8.21
N ARG A 269 -15.84 68.83 9.56
CA ARG A 269 -14.92 68.04 10.38
C ARG A 269 -15.24 66.55 10.33
N ASN A 270 -16.52 66.19 10.36
CA ASN A 270 -16.97 64.79 10.24
C ASN A 270 -16.64 64.22 8.86
N ALA A 271 -16.95 64.93 7.78
CA ALA A 271 -16.61 64.51 6.41
C ALA A 271 -15.09 64.33 6.24
N SER A 272 -14.29 65.24 6.81
CA SER A 272 -12.82 65.15 6.80
C SER A 272 -12.30 63.92 7.56
N ASN A 273 -12.88 63.59 8.70
CA ASN A 273 -12.51 62.39 9.47
C ASN A 273 -12.88 61.10 8.71
N ILE A 274 -14.04 61.05 8.06
CA ILE A 274 -14.46 59.90 7.25
C ILE A 274 -13.51 59.72 6.06
N LEU A 275 -13.17 60.79 5.34
CA LEU A 275 -12.20 60.77 4.23
C LEU A 275 -10.83 60.25 4.68
N ALA A 276 -10.32 60.68 5.84
CA ALA A 276 -9.05 60.18 6.38
C ALA A 276 -9.12 58.67 6.70
N GLY A 277 -10.24 58.19 7.21
CA GLY A 277 -10.47 56.76 7.46
C GLY A 277 -10.55 55.92 6.17
N LEU A 278 -11.22 56.44 5.14
CA LEU A 278 -11.32 55.79 3.82
C LEU A 278 -9.95 55.69 3.13
N LEU A 279 -9.14 56.75 3.20
CA LEU A 279 -7.77 56.76 2.65
C LEU A 279 -6.89 55.66 3.25
N LEU A 280 -6.87 55.53 4.58
CA LEU A 280 -6.11 54.48 5.27
C LEU A 280 -6.58 53.08 4.86
N ARG A 281 -7.91 52.90 4.71
CA ARG A 281 -8.48 51.61 4.28
C ARG A 281 -8.13 51.29 2.82
N ARG A 282 -8.14 52.29 1.94
CA ARG A 282 -7.71 52.18 0.55
C ARG A 282 -6.24 51.78 0.44
N GLU A 283 -5.35 52.43 1.19
CA GLU A 283 -3.93 52.08 1.22
C GLU A 283 -3.71 50.65 1.70
N ARG A 284 -4.40 50.21 2.76
CA ARG A 284 -4.33 48.83 3.25
C ARG A 284 -4.76 47.82 2.17
N LEU A 285 -5.89 48.07 1.49
CA LEU A 285 -6.39 47.19 0.42
C LEU A 285 -5.48 47.21 -0.82
N GLN A 286 -4.86 48.34 -1.15
CA GLN A 286 -3.87 48.43 -2.22
C GLN A 286 -2.58 47.68 -1.88
N GLN A 287 -2.10 47.75 -0.64
CA GLN A 287 -0.97 46.95 -0.18
C GLN A 287 -1.29 45.44 -0.23
N GLU A 288 -2.49 45.06 0.20
CA GLU A 288 -2.97 43.68 0.11
C GLU A 288 -3.06 43.20 -1.35
N LYS A 289 -3.59 44.04 -2.25
CA LYS A 289 -3.62 43.77 -3.70
C LYS A 289 -2.22 43.55 -4.28
N ASN A 290 -1.26 44.38 -3.88
CA ASN A 290 0.12 44.29 -4.36
C ASN A 290 0.88 43.10 -3.74
N GLY A 291 0.47 42.64 -2.56
CA GLY A 291 1.04 41.46 -1.89
C GLY A 291 0.45 40.13 -2.37
N LEU A 292 -0.64 40.14 -3.15
CA LEU A 292 -1.21 38.95 -3.77
C LEU A 292 -0.31 38.49 -4.93
N ASN A 293 0.38 37.37 -4.75
CA ASN A 293 1.19 36.76 -5.80
C ASN A 293 0.30 36.17 -6.88
N LEU A 294 0.52 36.59 -8.14
CA LEU A 294 -0.17 36.04 -9.30
C LEU A 294 0.21 34.56 -9.47
N PRO A 295 -0.75 33.63 -9.41
CA PRO A 295 -0.48 32.21 -9.66
C PRO A 295 -0.05 32.01 -11.12
N ASP A 296 0.86 31.05 -11.36
CA ASP A 296 1.33 30.72 -12.71
C ASP A 296 0.26 29.92 -13.47
N SER A 297 -0.66 30.65 -14.10
CA SER A 297 -1.76 30.09 -14.89
C SER A 297 -1.28 29.28 -16.10
N SER A 298 -0.07 29.59 -16.62
CA SER A 298 0.54 28.85 -17.73
C SER A 298 0.98 27.45 -17.31
N HIS A 299 1.53 27.33 -16.09
CA HIS A 299 1.91 26.05 -15.51
C HIS A 299 0.68 25.16 -15.24
N LEU A 300 -0.40 25.74 -14.69
CA LEU A 300 -1.66 25.03 -14.48
C LEU A 300 -2.28 24.54 -15.79
N ALA A 301 -2.27 25.35 -16.85
CA ALA A 301 -2.76 24.95 -18.16
C ALA A 301 -1.95 23.77 -18.74
N ASN A 302 -0.63 23.79 -18.58
CA ASN A 302 0.25 22.69 -19.00
C ASN A 302 -0.03 21.40 -18.21
N LEU A 303 -0.18 21.49 -16.89
CA LEU A 303 -0.55 20.35 -16.04
C LEU A 303 -1.92 19.75 -16.41
N LYS A 304 -2.91 20.59 -16.73
CA LYS A 304 -4.22 20.12 -17.22
C LYS A 304 -4.10 19.35 -18.54
N MET A 305 -3.30 19.86 -19.47
CA MET A 305 -3.05 19.20 -20.75
C MET A 305 -2.33 17.85 -20.56
N GLN A 306 -1.31 17.80 -19.69
CA GLN A 306 -0.61 16.56 -19.36
C GLN A 306 -1.53 15.54 -18.67
N LEU A 307 -2.42 15.99 -17.78
CA LEU A 307 -3.41 15.14 -17.13
C LEU A 307 -4.33 14.49 -18.17
N GLU A 308 -4.84 15.28 -19.12
CA GLU A 308 -5.73 14.81 -20.18
C GLU A 308 -5.03 13.79 -21.09
N GLU A 309 -3.79 14.06 -21.50
CA GLU A 309 -2.97 13.12 -22.28
C GLU A 309 -2.76 11.79 -21.54
N LYS A 310 -2.44 11.83 -20.23
CA LYS A 310 -2.23 10.63 -19.42
C LYS A 310 -3.52 9.87 -19.12
N GLN A 311 -4.65 10.56 -19.00
CA GLN A 311 -5.97 9.93 -18.87
C GLN A 311 -6.35 9.17 -20.13
N GLN A 312 -6.16 9.75 -21.32
CA GLN A 312 -6.40 9.06 -22.59
C GLN A 312 -5.49 7.82 -22.72
N ALA A 313 -4.21 7.94 -22.39
CA ALA A 313 -3.30 6.80 -22.40
C ALA A 313 -3.72 5.70 -21.41
N LEU A 314 -4.25 6.08 -20.24
CA LEU A 314 -4.76 5.13 -19.25
C LEU A 314 -5.99 4.37 -19.77
N GLU A 315 -6.94 5.08 -20.40
CA GLU A 315 -8.13 4.48 -21.01
C GLU A 315 -7.75 3.49 -22.11
N GLU A 316 -6.81 3.87 -23.00
CA GLU A 316 -6.32 3.00 -24.07
C GLU A 316 -5.64 1.73 -23.53
N GLN A 317 -4.75 1.84 -22.54
CA GLN A 317 -4.12 0.67 -21.92
C GLN A 317 -5.10 -0.17 -21.10
N GLY A 318 -6.11 0.46 -20.49
CA GLY A 318 -7.21 -0.22 -19.81
C GLY A 318 -8.02 -1.10 -20.77
N PHE A 319 -8.34 -0.58 -21.96
CA PHE A 319 -9.02 -1.33 -23.01
C PHE A 319 -8.21 -2.56 -23.45
N TYR A 320 -6.90 -2.42 -23.70
CA TYR A 320 -6.04 -3.56 -24.05
C TYR A 320 -5.96 -4.60 -22.92
N LEU A 321 -5.98 -4.16 -21.65
CA LEU A 321 -6.01 -5.07 -20.51
C LEU A 321 -7.33 -5.86 -20.45
N GLU A 322 -8.47 -5.21 -20.66
CA GLU A 322 -9.78 -5.87 -20.72
C GLU A 322 -9.84 -6.90 -21.84
N GLU A 323 -9.40 -6.55 -23.05
CA GLU A 323 -9.35 -7.47 -24.19
C GLU A 323 -8.49 -8.71 -23.89
N ALA A 324 -7.31 -8.52 -23.27
CA ALA A 324 -6.43 -9.62 -22.86
C ALA A 324 -7.06 -10.50 -21.76
N LEU A 325 -7.81 -9.91 -20.82
CA LEU A 325 -8.53 -10.67 -19.77
C LEU A 325 -9.67 -11.51 -20.36
N GLU A 326 -10.36 -11.04 -21.39
CA GLU A 326 -11.39 -11.82 -22.09
C GLU A 326 -10.82 -13.00 -22.88
N GLN A 327 -9.59 -12.87 -23.41
CA GLN A 327 -8.91 -13.96 -24.13
C GLN A 327 -8.39 -15.07 -23.20
N GLN A 328 -8.11 -14.75 -21.93
CA GLN A 328 -7.56 -15.69 -20.95
C GLN A 328 -8.38 -16.97 -20.78
N PRO A 329 -9.69 -16.94 -20.47
CA PRO A 329 -10.46 -18.15 -20.25
C PRO A 329 -10.56 -19.03 -21.51
N ARG A 330 -10.53 -18.43 -22.71
CA ARG A 330 -10.58 -19.18 -23.97
C ARG A 330 -9.31 -20.02 -24.17
N LEU A 331 -8.13 -19.40 -24.02
CA LEU A 331 -6.85 -20.12 -24.13
C LEU A 331 -6.65 -21.14 -23.01
N GLU A 332 -7.14 -20.84 -21.80
CA GLU A 332 -7.07 -21.77 -20.66
C GLU A 332 -7.96 -23.01 -20.87
N GLN A 333 -9.12 -22.83 -21.51
CA GLN A 333 -9.99 -23.92 -21.93
C GLN A 333 -9.35 -24.76 -23.06
N GLU A 334 -8.72 -24.12 -24.05
CA GLU A 334 -7.98 -24.82 -25.11
C GLU A 334 -6.82 -25.65 -24.55
N ARG A 335 -6.08 -25.12 -23.56
CA ARG A 335 -5.02 -25.85 -22.84
C ARG A 335 -5.58 -27.08 -22.14
N GLN A 336 -6.68 -26.93 -21.40
CA GLN A 336 -7.32 -28.06 -20.70
C GLN A 336 -7.78 -29.14 -21.69
N GLN A 337 -8.42 -28.76 -22.80
CA GLN A 337 -8.85 -29.70 -23.83
C GLN A 337 -7.65 -30.44 -24.44
N ALA A 338 -6.59 -29.74 -24.82
CA ALA A 338 -5.40 -30.35 -25.37
C ALA A 338 -4.73 -31.32 -24.37
N GLN A 339 -4.67 -30.97 -23.08
CA GLN A 339 -4.10 -31.83 -22.05
C GLN A 339 -4.95 -33.09 -21.80
N THR A 340 -6.29 -32.95 -21.79
CA THR A 340 -7.18 -34.12 -21.68
C THR A 340 -7.03 -35.06 -22.87
N GLN A 341 -6.86 -34.51 -24.08
CA GLN A 341 -6.58 -35.30 -25.28
C GLN A 341 -5.25 -36.06 -25.16
N VAL A 342 -4.17 -35.40 -24.71
CA VAL A 342 -2.88 -36.07 -24.47
C VAL A 342 -3.03 -37.23 -23.50
N ASN A 343 -3.73 -37.03 -22.37
CA ASN A 343 -3.95 -38.06 -21.37
C ASN A 343 -4.75 -39.25 -21.94
N GLY A 344 -5.77 -38.97 -22.77
CA GLY A 344 -6.57 -40.00 -23.43
C GLY A 344 -5.76 -40.83 -24.43
N GLU A 345 -5.04 -40.17 -25.34
CA GLU A 345 -4.27 -40.86 -26.39
C GLU A 345 -3.08 -41.64 -25.80
N THR A 346 -2.43 -41.13 -24.75
CA THR A 346 -1.34 -41.83 -24.04
C THR A 346 -1.84 -43.04 -23.26
N ALA A 347 -3.01 -42.96 -22.61
CA ALA A 347 -3.63 -44.10 -21.94
C ALA A 347 -4.01 -45.22 -22.93
N ALA A 348 -4.60 -44.86 -24.07
CA ALA A 348 -4.93 -45.82 -25.13
C ALA A 348 -3.69 -46.49 -25.73
N ASN A 349 -2.60 -45.72 -25.90
CA ASN A 349 -1.31 -46.25 -26.36
C ASN A 349 -0.73 -47.27 -25.36
N ALA A 350 -0.72 -46.93 -24.06
CA ALA A 350 -0.25 -47.84 -23.00
C ALA A 350 -1.09 -49.12 -22.90
N GLN A 351 -2.41 -49.06 -23.13
CA GLN A 351 -3.28 -50.24 -23.16
C GLN A 351 -2.94 -51.18 -24.32
N LEU A 352 -2.70 -50.64 -25.52
CA LEU A 352 -2.31 -51.42 -26.70
C LEU A 352 -0.92 -52.05 -26.49
N GLU A 353 0.04 -51.31 -25.94
CA GLU A 353 1.38 -51.80 -25.58
C GLU A 353 1.32 -52.96 -24.57
N ALA A 354 0.53 -52.80 -23.51
CA ALA A 354 0.34 -53.85 -22.51
C ALA A 354 -0.28 -55.12 -23.11
N ARG A 355 -1.30 -54.96 -23.98
CA ARG A 355 -1.95 -56.09 -24.68
C ARG A 355 -0.98 -56.79 -25.64
N LEU A 356 -0.20 -56.03 -26.40
CA LEU A 356 0.81 -56.54 -27.33
C LEU A 356 1.87 -57.37 -26.60
N ASN A 357 2.39 -56.84 -25.48
CA ASN A 357 3.39 -57.51 -24.66
C ASN A 357 2.84 -58.80 -24.04
N ALA A 358 1.60 -58.78 -23.55
CA ALA A 358 0.95 -59.97 -23.01
C ALA A 358 0.79 -61.09 -24.06
N LEU A 359 0.36 -60.74 -25.29
CA LEU A 359 0.22 -61.69 -26.39
C LEU A 359 1.58 -62.24 -26.86
N ARG A 360 2.60 -61.39 -27.00
CA ARG A 360 3.96 -61.80 -27.38
C ARG A 360 4.56 -62.78 -26.37
N GLN A 361 4.47 -62.47 -25.06
CA GLN A 361 4.96 -63.35 -24.00
C GLN A 361 4.24 -64.71 -24.00
N LEU A 362 2.93 -64.72 -24.25
CA LEU A 362 2.15 -65.96 -24.30
C LEU A 362 2.53 -66.80 -25.52
N GLN A 363 2.80 -66.17 -26.67
CA GLN A 363 3.26 -66.85 -27.89
C GLN A 363 4.68 -67.42 -27.75
N GLU A 364 5.60 -66.70 -27.10
CA GLU A 364 6.97 -67.14 -26.85
C GLU A 364 7.03 -68.32 -25.87
N ARG A 365 6.23 -68.30 -24.80
CA ARG A 365 6.13 -69.43 -23.86
C ARG A 365 5.69 -70.72 -24.55
N VAL A 366 4.70 -70.66 -25.43
CA VAL A 366 4.22 -71.83 -26.20
C VAL A 366 5.28 -72.35 -27.17
N GLN A 367 6.09 -71.47 -27.78
CA GLN A 367 7.22 -71.90 -28.62
C GLN A 367 8.32 -72.61 -27.83
N SER A 368 8.63 -72.12 -26.62
CA SER A 368 9.73 -72.61 -25.78
C SER A 368 9.48 -73.95 -25.08
N GLN A 369 8.22 -74.36 -24.93
CA GLN A 369 7.83 -75.59 -24.22
C GLN A 369 7.91 -76.87 -25.08
N GLY A 370 8.23 -76.76 -26.38
CA GLY A 370 8.34 -77.91 -27.26
C GLY A 370 9.63 -78.72 -27.02
N LYS A 371 9.50 -80.05 -26.84
CA LYS A 371 10.63 -81.00 -26.71
C LYS A 371 11.63 -81.00 -27.89
N VAL A 372 11.34 -80.26 -28.96
CA VAL A 372 12.08 -80.19 -30.23
C VAL A 372 13.19 -79.13 -30.23
N GLN A 373 13.14 -78.12 -29.35
CA GLN A 373 14.05 -76.97 -29.41
C GLN A 373 15.53 -77.31 -29.21
N PRO A 374 15.94 -78.21 -28.28
CA PRO A 374 17.33 -78.64 -28.15
C PRO A 374 17.86 -79.40 -29.38
N TRP A 375 16.97 -80.06 -30.13
CA TRP A 375 17.33 -80.77 -31.37
C TRP A 375 17.54 -79.79 -32.53
N LEU A 376 16.70 -78.73 -32.62
CA LEU A 376 16.86 -77.66 -33.61
C LEU A 376 18.17 -76.88 -33.42
N GLN A 377 18.55 -76.59 -32.17
CA GLN A 377 19.82 -75.92 -31.88
C GLN A 377 21.04 -76.77 -32.23
N ARG A 378 20.97 -78.09 -31.98
CA ARG A 378 22.06 -79.03 -32.31
C ARG A 378 22.33 -79.12 -33.82
N HIS A 379 21.28 -79.03 -34.64
CA HIS A 379 21.36 -79.10 -36.10
C HIS A 379 21.37 -77.70 -36.77
N GLU A 380 21.51 -76.61 -36.00
CA GLU A 380 21.53 -75.21 -36.47
C GLU A 380 20.27 -74.78 -37.25
N LEU A 381 19.13 -75.42 -36.99
CA LEU A 381 17.85 -75.17 -37.66
C LEU A 381 16.92 -74.21 -36.89
N ASP A 382 17.31 -73.76 -35.70
CA ASP A 382 16.46 -72.93 -34.80
C ASP A 382 16.16 -71.53 -35.39
N GLY A 383 17.06 -71.01 -36.25
CA GLY A 383 16.91 -69.70 -36.89
C GLY A 383 16.07 -69.69 -38.17
N LEU A 384 15.56 -70.84 -38.64
CA LEU A 384 14.79 -70.91 -39.88
C LEU A 384 13.34 -70.45 -39.67
N PRO A 385 12.75 -69.70 -40.62
CA PRO A 385 11.39 -69.20 -40.50
C PRO A 385 10.40 -70.37 -40.54
N ARG A 386 9.38 -70.28 -39.69
CA ARG A 386 8.30 -71.27 -39.61
C ARG A 386 7.15 -70.86 -40.52
N LEU A 387 6.48 -71.83 -41.14
CA LEU A 387 5.42 -71.58 -42.12
C LEU A 387 4.31 -70.68 -41.58
N TRP A 388 3.81 -70.93 -40.35
CA TRP A 388 2.74 -70.13 -39.74
C TRP A 388 3.05 -68.62 -39.62
N GLN A 389 4.32 -68.21 -39.59
CA GLN A 389 4.71 -66.79 -39.57
C GLN A 389 4.48 -66.10 -40.92
N GLN A 390 4.33 -66.88 -41.99
CA GLN A 390 4.15 -66.41 -43.36
C GLN A 390 2.70 -66.58 -43.86
N LEU A 391 1.84 -67.27 -43.08
CA LEU A 391 0.46 -67.53 -43.45
C LEU A 391 -0.49 -66.47 -42.90
N HIS A 392 -1.36 -65.96 -43.77
CA HIS A 392 -2.47 -65.10 -43.36
C HIS A 392 -3.77 -65.68 -43.91
N ILE A 393 -4.73 -66.00 -43.04
CA ILE A 393 -6.08 -66.45 -43.41
C ILE A 393 -7.13 -65.43 -43.00
N GLU A 394 -8.31 -65.49 -43.61
CA GLU A 394 -9.52 -64.76 -43.19
C GLU A 394 -9.92 -65.10 -41.74
N GLN A 395 -10.38 -64.10 -41.00
CA GLN A 395 -10.65 -64.20 -39.56
C GLN A 395 -11.76 -65.23 -39.26
N GLY A 396 -11.55 -66.08 -38.25
CA GLY A 396 -12.47 -67.14 -37.85
C GLY A 396 -12.27 -68.47 -38.59
N TRP A 397 -11.28 -68.56 -39.48
CA TRP A 397 -10.88 -69.79 -40.19
C TRP A 397 -9.51 -70.32 -39.75
N GLU A 398 -8.91 -69.74 -38.72
CA GLU A 398 -7.57 -70.08 -38.23
C GLU A 398 -7.53 -71.53 -37.72
N ALA A 399 -8.52 -71.92 -36.90
CA ALA A 399 -8.68 -73.30 -36.43
C ALA A 399 -8.88 -74.29 -37.58
N ALA A 400 -9.54 -73.84 -38.66
CA ALA A 400 -9.74 -74.64 -39.87
C ALA A 400 -8.45 -74.86 -40.66
N LEU A 401 -7.58 -73.85 -40.74
CA LEU A 401 -6.28 -74.01 -41.38
C LEU A 401 -5.33 -74.84 -40.53
N GLU A 402 -5.33 -74.63 -39.20
CA GLU A 402 -4.55 -75.42 -38.25
C GLU A 402 -4.94 -76.90 -38.29
N SER A 403 -6.23 -77.22 -38.43
CA SER A 403 -6.71 -78.62 -38.46
C SER A 403 -6.29 -79.40 -39.70
N ILE A 404 -6.12 -78.72 -40.83
CA ILE A 404 -5.68 -79.31 -42.11
C ILE A 404 -4.16 -79.43 -42.16
N LEU A 405 -3.45 -78.36 -41.81
CA LEU A 405 -1.99 -78.31 -41.92
C LEU A 405 -1.29 -79.11 -40.81
N ARG A 406 -1.87 -79.19 -39.60
CA ARG A 406 -1.34 -79.97 -38.46
C ARG A 406 0.15 -79.71 -38.23
N GLU A 407 0.99 -80.74 -38.18
CA GLU A 407 2.45 -80.61 -38.03
C GLU A 407 3.12 -79.75 -39.11
N ARG A 408 2.47 -79.55 -40.27
CA ARG A 408 2.97 -78.67 -41.33
C ARG A 408 2.78 -77.19 -41.01
N THR A 409 1.93 -76.82 -40.06
CA THR A 409 1.80 -75.41 -39.59
C THR A 409 3.13 -74.88 -39.06
N GLN A 410 3.90 -75.73 -38.38
CA GLN A 410 5.22 -75.42 -37.84
C GLN A 410 6.36 -75.80 -38.77
N ALA A 411 6.08 -76.06 -40.06
CA ALA A 411 7.11 -76.50 -40.98
C ALA A 411 8.23 -75.44 -41.09
N LEU A 412 9.49 -75.87 -41.06
CA LEU A 412 10.64 -74.98 -41.25
C LEU A 412 10.98 -74.86 -42.73
N GLN A 413 11.24 -73.62 -43.16
CA GLN A 413 11.65 -73.35 -44.53
C GLN A 413 13.13 -73.71 -44.72
N VAL A 414 13.41 -74.65 -45.62
CA VAL A 414 14.77 -75.02 -46.03
C VAL A 414 15.02 -74.66 -47.48
N SER A 415 16.26 -74.30 -47.82
CA SER A 415 16.64 -73.94 -49.19
C SER A 415 16.63 -75.15 -50.14
N ASN A 416 16.89 -76.36 -49.61
CA ASN A 416 16.83 -77.60 -50.37
C ASN A 416 16.20 -78.72 -49.52
N ILE A 417 15.14 -79.34 -50.02
CA ILE A 417 14.45 -80.43 -49.32
C ILE A 417 15.30 -81.70 -49.20
N ASP A 418 16.29 -81.90 -50.09
CA ASP A 418 17.18 -83.07 -50.04
C ASP A 418 18.04 -83.10 -48.76
N TRP A 419 18.20 -81.98 -48.06
CA TRP A 419 18.85 -81.92 -46.75
C TRP A 419 18.14 -82.75 -45.68
N ALA A 420 16.84 -83.06 -45.88
CA ALA A 420 16.09 -83.93 -45.00
C ALA A 420 16.71 -85.35 -44.87
N LYS A 421 17.46 -85.81 -45.89
CA LYS A 421 18.13 -87.13 -45.87
C LYS A 421 19.12 -87.28 -44.73
N ALA A 422 19.74 -86.18 -44.29
CA ALA A 422 20.70 -86.19 -43.18
C ALA A 422 20.04 -86.52 -41.82
N PHE A 423 18.74 -86.29 -41.69
CA PHE A 423 17.99 -86.45 -40.43
C PHE A 423 17.28 -87.80 -40.31
N PHE A 424 17.29 -88.66 -41.34
CA PHE A 424 16.62 -89.97 -41.27
C PHE A 424 17.24 -90.92 -40.23
N ASN A 425 18.52 -90.74 -39.90
CA ASN A 425 19.22 -91.54 -38.89
C ASN A 425 19.22 -90.90 -37.49
N ASP A 426 18.78 -89.63 -37.35
CA ASP A 426 18.64 -88.90 -36.09
C ASP A 426 17.32 -88.09 -36.12
N ALA A 427 16.20 -88.82 -36.00
CA ALA A 427 14.87 -88.25 -36.17
C ALA A 427 14.49 -87.30 -35.01
N PRO A 428 13.74 -86.22 -35.27
CA PRO A 428 13.36 -85.26 -34.25
C PRO A 428 12.45 -85.89 -33.18
N PRO A 429 12.56 -85.47 -31.90
CA PRO A 429 11.81 -86.04 -30.78
C PRO A 429 10.32 -85.64 -30.74
N ALA A 430 9.84 -84.83 -31.70
CA ALA A 430 8.42 -84.57 -31.91
C ALA A 430 8.11 -84.33 -33.40
N LYS A 431 6.83 -84.13 -33.71
CA LYS A 431 6.35 -83.90 -35.09
C LYS A 431 6.96 -82.62 -35.65
N LEU A 432 7.76 -82.76 -36.71
CA LEU A 432 8.39 -81.65 -37.41
C LEU A 432 8.22 -81.86 -38.92
N ALA A 433 7.91 -80.79 -39.64
CA ALA A 433 7.86 -80.77 -41.08
C ALA A 433 8.94 -79.82 -41.62
N LEU A 434 9.49 -80.13 -42.78
CA LEU A 434 10.37 -79.25 -43.54
C LEU A 434 9.68 -78.95 -44.88
N PHE A 435 9.80 -77.71 -45.36
CA PHE A 435 9.30 -77.34 -46.67
C PHE A 435 10.33 -76.53 -47.43
N ALA A 436 10.31 -76.65 -48.76
CA ALA A 436 11.03 -75.75 -49.66
C ALA A 436 9.98 -75.08 -50.57
N PRO A 437 10.13 -73.77 -50.87
CA PRO A 437 9.19 -73.09 -51.77
C PRO A 437 9.20 -73.75 -53.16
N ALA A 438 8.01 -73.96 -53.72
CA ALA A 438 7.88 -74.64 -55.00
C ALA A 438 8.46 -73.78 -56.14
N THR A 439 9.39 -74.33 -56.91
CA THR A 439 10.00 -73.67 -58.09
C THR A 439 9.18 -73.85 -59.37
N ALA A 440 8.16 -74.72 -59.38
CA ALA A 440 7.32 -75.01 -60.52
C ALA A 440 5.84 -74.68 -60.24
N SER A 441 5.19 -73.99 -61.18
CA SER A 441 3.74 -73.77 -61.16
C SER A 441 3.02 -75.11 -61.37
N VAL A 442 2.37 -75.61 -60.32
CA VAL A 442 1.48 -76.75 -60.41
C VAL A 442 0.25 -76.34 -61.24
N ALA A 443 -0.12 -77.14 -62.24
CA ALA A 443 -1.29 -76.88 -63.08
C ALA A 443 -2.57 -76.84 -62.23
N VAL A 444 -3.39 -75.81 -62.42
CA VAL A 444 -4.67 -75.62 -61.73
C VAL A 444 -5.62 -76.77 -62.10
N ALA A 445 -6.05 -77.59 -61.13
CA ALA A 445 -7.12 -78.55 -61.37
C ALA A 445 -8.46 -77.82 -61.56
N PRO A 446 -9.39 -78.35 -62.37
CA PRO A 446 -10.67 -77.71 -62.62
C PRO A 446 -11.46 -77.55 -61.32
N GLU A 447 -11.88 -76.32 -61.03
CA GLU A 447 -12.74 -76.00 -59.90
C GLU A 447 -14.04 -76.81 -59.99
N ALA A 448 -14.38 -77.52 -58.91
CA ALA A 448 -15.68 -78.16 -58.81
C ALA A 448 -16.77 -77.06 -58.76
N PRO A 449 -17.69 -76.98 -59.74
CA PRO A 449 -18.62 -75.85 -59.84
C PRO A 449 -19.53 -75.80 -58.60
N GLY A 450 -19.50 -74.66 -57.90
CA GLY A 450 -20.32 -74.39 -56.72
C GLY A 450 -19.68 -74.66 -55.36
N LEU A 451 -18.43 -75.12 -55.29
CA LEU A 451 -17.69 -75.31 -54.03
C LEU A 451 -16.59 -74.26 -53.89
N LYS A 452 -16.48 -73.61 -52.71
CA LYS A 452 -15.44 -72.61 -52.42
C LYS A 452 -14.11 -73.30 -52.09
N PRO A 453 -13.04 -73.15 -52.89
CA PRO A 453 -11.73 -73.73 -52.55
C PRO A 453 -11.20 -73.10 -51.26
N PHE A 454 -10.69 -73.92 -50.34
CA PHE A 454 -10.18 -73.44 -49.04
C PHE A 454 -9.00 -72.47 -49.21
N LEU A 455 -8.18 -72.67 -50.25
CA LEU A 455 -7.06 -71.80 -50.60
C LEU A 455 -7.48 -70.33 -50.82
N SER A 456 -8.72 -70.07 -51.27
CA SER A 456 -9.23 -68.71 -51.48
C SER A 456 -9.34 -67.88 -50.20
N LEU A 457 -9.35 -68.53 -49.04
CA LEU A 457 -9.37 -67.87 -47.73
C LEU A 457 -7.97 -67.37 -47.30
N LEU A 458 -6.90 -67.85 -47.93
CA LEU A 458 -5.52 -67.48 -47.59
C LEU A 458 -5.04 -66.27 -48.42
N LYS A 459 -4.50 -65.27 -47.74
CA LYS A 459 -3.82 -64.10 -48.33
C LYS A 459 -2.33 -64.42 -48.50
N LEU A 460 -1.98 -65.04 -49.61
CA LEU A 460 -0.60 -65.44 -49.94
C LEU A 460 -0.01 -64.50 -50.99
N ASN A 461 1.00 -63.71 -50.61
CA ASN A 461 1.68 -62.78 -51.53
C ASN A 461 2.90 -63.40 -52.22
N ASP A 462 3.49 -64.45 -51.65
CA ASP A 462 4.65 -65.15 -52.22
C ASP A 462 4.20 -66.25 -53.22
N PRO A 463 4.63 -66.19 -54.49
CA PRO A 463 4.28 -67.19 -55.50
C PRO A 463 4.77 -68.60 -55.16
N GLY A 464 5.91 -68.75 -54.48
CA GLY A 464 6.46 -70.05 -54.08
C GLY A 464 5.65 -70.71 -52.96
N LEU A 465 5.17 -69.92 -51.99
CA LEU A 465 4.25 -70.39 -50.94
C LEU A 465 2.86 -70.69 -51.50
N ARG A 466 2.38 -69.89 -52.47
CA ARG A 466 1.10 -70.15 -53.14
C ARG A 466 1.13 -71.49 -53.85
N GLY A 467 2.21 -71.81 -54.58
CA GLY A 467 2.38 -73.11 -55.22
C GLY A 467 2.40 -74.27 -54.22
N LEU A 468 3.12 -74.12 -53.10
CA LEU A 468 3.17 -75.13 -52.02
C LEU A 468 1.79 -75.38 -51.40
N LEU A 469 1.05 -74.32 -51.06
CA LEU A 469 -0.26 -74.46 -50.41
C LEU A 469 -1.34 -74.91 -51.39
N GLN A 470 -1.19 -74.60 -52.68
CA GLN A 470 -2.05 -75.14 -53.71
C GLN A 470 -1.88 -76.66 -53.86
N ASP A 471 -0.66 -77.18 -53.68
CA ASP A 471 -0.41 -78.63 -53.61
C ASP A 471 -1.01 -79.22 -52.32
N TRP A 472 -0.71 -78.63 -51.16
CA TRP A 472 -1.16 -79.17 -49.87
C TRP A 472 -2.68 -79.09 -49.63
N LEU A 473 -3.35 -78.09 -50.20
CA LEU A 473 -4.79 -77.81 -50.02
C LEU A 473 -5.61 -78.08 -51.29
N HIS A 474 -5.06 -78.79 -52.27
CA HIS A 474 -5.64 -78.98 -53.61
C HIS A 474 -7.13 -79.41 -53.63
N ASN A 475 -7.52 -80.26 -52.69
CA ASN A 475 -8.84 -80.87 -52.58
C ASN A 475 -9.61 -80.45 -51.32
N ALA A 476 -9.19 -79.34 -50.70
CA ALA A 476 -9.83 -78.77 -49.52
C ALA A 476 -10.85 -77.70 -49.92
N TYR A 477 -12.09 -77.83 -49.44
CA TYR A 477 -13.17 -76.86 -49.69
C TYR A 477 -13.69 -76.30 -48.38
N ALA A 478 -14.00 -75.00 -48.36
CA ALA A 478 -14.53 -74.32 -47.19
C ALA A 478 -16.05 -74.44 -47.12
N ILE A 479 -16.58 -74.70 -45.93
CA ILE A 479 -18.02 -74.69 -45.63
C ILE A 479 -18.24 -74.23 -44.19
N ASP A 480 -19.27 -73.43 -43.90
CA ASP A 480 -19.37 -72.83 -42.58
C ASP A 480 -19.82 -73.84 -41.50
N ASP A 481 -20.81 -74.69 -41.80
CA ASP A 481 -21.46 -75.59 -40.85
C ASP A 481 -21.14 -77.08 -41.08
N ALA A 482 -20.95 -77.82 -39.99
CA ALA A 482 -20.64 -79.25 -40.01
C ALA A 482 -21.83 -80.12 -40.46
N ALA A 483 -23.06 -79.74 -40.11
CA ALA A 483 -24.25 -80.48 -40.54
C ALA A 483 -24.52 -80.26 -42.04
N GLU A 484 -24.26 -79.06 -42.55
CA GLU A 484 -24.28 -78.76 -43.98
C GLU A 484 -23.18 -79.53 -44.74
N ALA A 485 -21.94 -79.54 -44.22
CA ALA A 485 -20.84 -80.33 -44.77
C ALA A 485 -21.19 -81.82 -44.94
N LEU A 486 -21.94 -82.38 -43.98
CA LEU A 486 -22.33 -83.79 -44.00
C LEU A 486 -23.44 -84.10 -45.01
N ARG A 487 -24.33 -83.14 -45.28
CA ARG A 487 -25.39 -83.24 -46.32
C ARG A 487 -24.82 -83.11 -47.72
N GLU A 488 -23.92 -82.14 -47.90
CA GLU A 488 -23.36 -81.77 -49.21
C GLU A 488 -22.18 -82.65 -49.64
N ARG A 489 -21.71 -83.58 -48.78
CA ARG A 489 -20.51 -84.40 -49.01
C ARG A 489 -20.49 -85.15 -50.34
N ALA A 490 -21.64 -85.54 -50.89
CA ALA A 490 -21.74 -86.23 -52.18
C ALA A 490 -21.30 -85.39 -53.39
N ARG A 491 -21.23 -84.06 -53.24
CA ARG A 491 -20.78 -83.14 -54.29
C ARG A 491 -19.25 -82.99 -54.36
N LEU A 492 -18.52 -83.48 -53.36
CA LEU A 492 -17.05 -83.42 -53.35
C LEU A 492 -16.46 -84.24 -54.49
N PRO A 493 -15.34 -83.82 -55.13
CA PRO A 493 -14.61 -84.68 -56.05
C PRO A 493 -13.96 -85.88 -55.33
N LEU A 494 -13.50 -86.87 -56.09
CA LEU A 494 -12.72 -87.99 -55.53
C LEU A 494 -11.47 -87.46 -54.82
N GLY A 495 -11.33 -87.78 -53.52
CA GLY A 495 -10.26 -87.24 -52.66
C GLY A 495 -10.54 -85.86 -52.06
N GLY A 496 -11.68 -85.24 -52.39
CA GLY A 496 -12.17 -83.99 -51.84
C GLY A 496 -12.64 -84.08 -50.39
N TYR A 497 -12.44 -83.01 -49.63
CA TYR A 497 -12.98 -82.86 -48.28
C TYR A 497 -13.41 -81.41 -48.00
N PHE A 498 -14.50 -81.27 -47.25
CA PHE A 498 -14.93 -80.03 -46.65
C PHE A 498 -14.24 -79.78 -45.34
N VAL A 499 -13.99 -78.51 -45.03
CA VAL A 499 -13.44 -78.06 -43.75
C VAL A 499 -14.33 -76.98 -43.18
N THR A 500 -14.76 -77.17 -41.94
CA THR A 500 -15.61 -76.22 -41.22
C THR A 500 -14.80 -75.16 -40.51
N ARG A 501 -15.42 -74.04 -40.11
CA ARG A 501 -14.76 -73.01 -39.27
C ARG A 501 -14.19 -73.57 -37.95
N GLN A 502 -14.85 -74.58 -37.40
CA GLN A 502 -14.42 -75.31 -36.20
C GLN A 502 -13.28 -76.31 -36.47
N GLY A 503 -12.82 -76.40 -37.72
CA GLY A 503 -11.74 -77.27 -38.17
C GLY A 503 -12.13 -78.73 -38.41
N HIS A 504 -13.41 -79.08 -38.34
CA HIS A 504 -13.86 -80.44 -38.64
C HIS A 504 -13.73 -80.71 -40.15
N VAL A 505 -13.23 -81.90 -40.49
CA VAL A 505 -12.99 -82.31 -41.87
C VAL A 505 -13.98 -83.39 -42.28
N VAL A 506 -14.78 -83.12 -43.32
CA VAL A 506 -15.81 -84.04 -43.82
C VAL A 506 -15.48 -84.43 -45.26
N SER A 507 -15.22 -85.71 -45.48
CA SER A 507 -15.06 -86.31 -46.82
C SER A 507 -16.32 -87.07 -47.22
N GLN A 508 -16.39 -87.57 -48.46
CA GLN A 508 -17.52 -88.41 -48.92
C GLN A 508 -17.77 -89.62 -48.00
N SER A 509 -16.70 -90.21 -47.46
CA SER A 509 -16.72 -91.51 -46.76
C SER A 509 -16.25 -91.46 -45.30
N SER A 510 -15.80 -90.32 -44.78
CA SER A 510 -15.34 -90.17 -43.39
C SER A 510 -15.52 -88.76 -42.84
N VAL A 511 -15.70 -88.67 -41.52
CA VAL A 511 -15.71 -87.40 -40.76
C VAL A 511 -14.57 -87.45 -39.75
N ARG A 512 -13.78 -86.38 -39.68
CA ARG A 512 -12.72 -86.19 -38.69
C ARG A 512 -13.05 -84.96 -37.86
N PHE A 513 -13.34 -85.19 -36.58
CA PHE A 513 -13.48 -84.11 -35.63
C PHE A 513 -12.10 -83.51 -35.32
N TYR A 514 -12.08 -82.19 -35.24
CA TYR A 514 -10.91 -81.46 -34.74
C TYR A 514 -11.04 -81.34 -33.23
N ALA A 515 -10.02 -81.81 -32.54
CA ALA A 515 -9.79 -81.50 -31.14
C ALA A 515 -8.49 -80.70 -31.10
N ALA A 516 -8.50 -79.57 -30.38
CA ALA A 516 -7.31 -78.77 -30.20
C ALA A 516 -6.25 -79.58 -29.44
N ASP A 517 -5.04 -79.64 -29.98
CA ASP A 517 -3.88 -80.23 -29.28
C ASP A 517 -3.40 -79.19 -28.24
N SER A 518 -3.34 -79.57 -26.96
CA SER A 518 -3.19 -78.61 -25.84
C SER A 518 -1.91 -77.77 -25.89
N GLU A 519 -0.90 -78.18 -26.65
CA GLU A 519 0.38 -77.48 -26.78
C GLU A 519 0.42 -76.46 -27.93
N GLN A 520 -0.53 -76.47 -28.87
CA GLN A 520 -0.41 -75.73 -30.14
C GLN A 520 -1.65 -74.92 -30.54
N GLU A 521 -2.66 -74.87 -29.67
CA GLU A 521 -3.94 -74.20 -29.95
C GLU A 521 -3.79 -72.68 -30.19
N GLY A 522 -4.37 -72.19 -31.29
CA GLY A 522 -4.58 -70.76 -31.55
C GLY A 522 -3.30 -69.95 -31.79
N MET A 523 -2.23 -70.58 -32.27
CA MET A 523 -0.94 -69.91 -32.56
C MET A 523 -1.06 -68.95 -33.74
N LEU A 524 -1.79 -69.34 -34.79
CA LEU A 524 -1.97 -68.50 -35.98
C LEU A 524 -2.86 -67.28 -35.68
N GLY A 525 -3.95 -67.49 -34.94
CA GLY A 525 -4.86 -66.42 -34.53
C GLY A 525 -4.18 -65.37 -33.66
N ARG A 526 -3.34 -65.79 -32.69
CA ARG A 526 -2.55 -64.89 -31.85
C ARG A 526 -1.53 -64.07 -32.63
N GLN A 527 -0.85 -64.67 -33.62
CA GLN A 527 0.11 -63.93 -34.45
C GLN A 527 -0.57 -62.83 -35.28
N GLN A 528 -1.71 -63.15 -35.89
CA GLN A 528 -2.49 -62.15 -36.63
C GLN A 528 -3.01 -61.04 -35.70
N GLU A 529 -3.38 -61.36 -34.46
CA GLU A 529 -3.77 -60.37 -33.46
C GLU A 529 -2.61 -59.46 -33.05
N ILE A 530 -1.40 -60.03 -32.86
CA ILE A 530 -0.17 -59.27 -32.60
C ILE A 530 0.14 -58.30 -33.74
N ASP A 531 0.08 -58.75 -34.99
CA ASP A 531 0.38 -57.90 -36.15
C ASP A 531 -0.66 -56.78 -36.34
N ASN A 532 -1.93 -57.05 -36.00
CA ASN A 532 -2.98 -56.04 -36.01
C ASN A 532 -2.80 -55.01 -34.90
N ILE A 533 -2.46 -55.44 -33.68
CA ILE A 533 -2.20 -54.53 -32.56
C ILE A 533 -0.93 -53.71 -32.80
N ASP A 534 0.11 -54.26 -33.42
CA ASP A 534 1.33 -53.52 -33.78
C ASP A 534 1.03 -52.36 -34.75
N LYS A 535 0.14 -52.59 -35.73
CA LYS A 535 -0.34 -51.53 -36.63
C LYS A 535 -1.19 -50.49 -35.92
N GLN A 536 -2.09 -50.92 -35.03
CA GLN A 536 -2.91 -50.01 -34.22
C GLN A 536 -2.04 -49.15 -33.30
N LEU A 537 -0.99 -49.73 -32.71
CA LEU A 537 -0.06 -49.04 -31.83
C LEU A 537 0.69 -47.91 -32.57
N ARG A 538 1.17 -48.16 -33.80
CA ARG A 538 1.83 -47.13 -34.61
C ARG A 538 0.89 -45.97 -34.96
N ALA A 539 -0.37 -46.28 -35.31
CA ALA A 539 -1.38 -45.24 -35.56
C ALA A 539 -1.69 -44.44 -34.29
N GLN A 540 -1.80 -45.11 -33.15
CA GLN A 540 -2.06 -44.51 -31.85
C GLN A 540 -0.90 -43.63 -31.35
N GLN A 541 0.35 -44.02 -31.62
CA GLN A 541 1.54 -43.22 -31.33
C GLN A 541 1.52 -41.89 -32.09
N LEU A 542 1.16 -41.89 -33.38
CA LEU A 542 1.04 -40.66 -34.17
C LEU A 542 -0.04 -39.71 -33.62
N LEU A 543 -1.18 -40.25 -33.17
CA LEU A 543 -2.25 -39.46 -32.53
C LEU A 543 -1.78 -38.85 -31.20
N ALA A 544 -1.04 -39.61 -30.39
CA ALA A 544 -0.48 -39.12 -29.13
C ALA A 544 0.54 -38.00 -29.35
N ASP A 545 1.39 -38.10 -30.36
CA ASP A 545 2.38 -37.06 -30.69
C ASP A 545 1.71 -35.80 -31.25
N GLU A 546 0.65 -35.93 -32.05
CA GLU A 546 -0.14 -34.78 -32.51
C GLU A 546 -0.83 -34.06 -31.34
N ALA A 547 -1.43 -34.82 -30.41
CA ALA A 547 -2.05 -34.27 -29.21
C ALA A 547 -1.02 -33.54 -28.34
N ARG A 548 0.20 -34.09 -28.18
CA ARG A 548 1.30 -33.44 -27.45
C ARG A 548 1.71 -32.12 -28.11
N ALA A 549 1.85 -32.10 -29.42
CA ALA A 549 2.20 -30.89 -30.16
C ALA A 549 1.10 -29.80 -30.08
N ARG A 550 -0.18 -30.19 -29.95
CA ARG A 550 -1.27 -29.25 -29.68
C ARG A 550 -1.20 -28.71 -28.24
N SER A 551 -0.92 -29.55 -27.25
CA SER A 551 -0.79 -29.12 -25.84
C SER A 551 0.34 -28.10 -25.66
N VAL A 552 1.53 -28.38 -26.22
CA VAL A 552 2.68 -27.45 -26.16
C VAL A 552 2.35 -26.09 -26.80
N ARG A 553 1.59 -26.07 -27.90
CA ARG A 553 1.16 -24.80 -28.53
C ARG A 553 0.18 -24.02 -27.65
N ALA A 554 -0.78 -24.71 -27.02
CA ALA A 554 -1.74 -24.09 -26.10
C ALA A 554 -1.04 -23.55 -24.84
N ASP A 555 -0.10 -24.30 -24.26
CA ASP A 555 0.72 -23.84 -23.12
C ASP A 555 1.52 -22.58 -23.46
N ALA A 556 2.15 -22.54 -24.63
CA ALA A 556 2.90 -21.38 -25.10
C ALA A 556 2.00 -20.14 -25.30
N ALA A 557 0.77 -20.33 -25.81
CA ALA A 557 -0.20 -19.26 -25.99
C ALA A 557 -0.64 -18.66 -24.63
N VAL A 558 -0.96 -19.51 -23.65
CA VAL A 558 -1.31 -19.08 -22.29
C VAL A 558 -0.15 -18.36 -21.61
N ALA A 559 1.08 -18.87 -21.74
CA ALA A 559 2.28 -18.23 -21.17
C ALA A 559 2.54 -16.84 -21.76
N ASN A 560 2.38 -16.68 -23.08
CA ASN A 560 2.52 -15.39 -23.76
C ASN A 560 1.44 -14.39 -23.29
N LEU A 561 0.18 -14.81 -23.23
CA LEU A 561 -0.92 -13.95 -22.76
C LEU A 561 -0.72 -13.55 -21.29
N THR A 562 -0.27 -14.47 -20.44
CA THR A 562 0.03 -14.19 -19.03
C THR A 562 1.12 -13.12 -18.89
N ARG A 563 2.16 -13.18 -19.73
CA ARG A 563 3.22 -12.15 -19.77
C ARG A 563 2.67 -10.80 -20.25
N GLN A 564 1.83 -10.79 -21.28
CA GLN A 564 1.17 -9.58 -21.77
C GLN A 564 0.26 -8.94 -20.70
N LEU A 565 -0.53 -9.76 -19.99
CA LEU A 565 -1.36 -9.30 -18.87
C LEU A 565 -0.54 -8.69 -17.74
N ALA A 566 0.62 -9.26 -17.41
CA ALA A 566 1.50 -8.70 -16.38
C ALA A 566 2.06 -7.33 -16.78
N ASP A 567 2.50 -7.17 -18.05
CA ASP A 567 3.01 -5.89 -18.56
C ASP A 567 1.89 -4.83 -18.65
N LEU A 568 0.72 -5.19 -19.17
CA LEU A 568 -0.44 -4.30 -19.24
C LEU A 568 -0.91 -3.85 -17.85
N ARG A 569 -0.99 -4.76 -16.87
CA ARG A 569 -1.32 -4.40 -15.47
C ARG A 569 -0.33 -3.40 -14.89
N LEU A 570 0.96 -3.61 -15.10
CA LEU A 570 2.00 -2.69 -14.62
C LEU A 570 1.89 -1.31 -15.29
N ARG A 571 1.64 -1.26 -16.61
CA ARG A 571 1.45 -0.01 -17.36
C ARG A 571 0.22 0.75 -16.88
N VAL A 572 -0.91 0.07 -16.71
CA VAL A 572 -2.16 0.65 -16.19
C VAL A 572 -1.93 1.19 -14.77
N GLN A 573 -1.27 0.43 -13.89
CA GLN A 573 -0.97 0.87 -12.53
C GLN A 573 -0.07 2.12 -12.51
N ASN A 574 0.98 2.16 -13.33
CA ASN A 574 1.88 3.31 -13.43
C ASN A 574 1.16 4.55 -13.98
N LEU A 575 0.32 4.39 -15.01
CA LEU A 575 -0.49 5.47 -15.56
C LEU A 575 -1.54 5.96 -14.56
N GLN A 576 -2.20 5.07 -13.81
CA GLN A 576 -3.12 5.45 -12.73
C GLN A 576 -2.42 6.30 -11.67
N GLN A 577 -1.22 5.91 -11.23
CA GLN A 577 -0.44 6.71 -10.26
C GLN A 577 -0.05 8.07 -10.83
N ALA A 578 0.39 8.12 -12.09
CA ALA A 578 0.77 9.37 -12.76
C ALA A 578 -0.43 10.33 -12.94
N VAL A 579 -1.58 9.80 -13.38
CA VAL A 579 -2.84 10.55 -13.49
C VAL A 579 -3.25 11.06 -12.12
N HIS A 580 -3.24 10.23 -11.09
CA HIS A 580 -3.62 10.65 -9.73
C HIS A 580 -2.70 11.75 -9.19
N GLY A 581 -1.38 11.63 -9.40
CA GLY A 581 -0.41 12.66 -9.02
C GLY A 581 -0.68 14.00 -9.71
N LEU A 582 -0.83 13.99 -11.05
CA LEU A 582 -1.15 15.18 -11.84
C LEU A 582 -2.51 15.78 -11.44
N GLN A 583 -3.50 14.95 -11.13
CA GLN A 583 -4.83 15.40 -10.74
C GLN A 583 -4.81 16.13 -9.40
N LEU A 584 -4.04 15.62 -8.42
CA LEU A 584 -3.84 16.33 -7.15
C LEU A 584 -3.15 17.68 -7.34
N ASP A 585 -2.14 17.75 -8.20
CA ASP A 585 -1.41 19.00 -8.47
C ASP A 585 -2.28 20.03 -9.20
N VAL A 586 -3.08 19.59 -10.18
CA VAL A 586 -4.07 20.44 -10.86
C VAL A 586 -5.10 20.97 -9.87
N VAL A 587 -5.65 20.13 -8.99
CA VAL A 587 -6.64 20.56 -7.98
C VAL A 587 -6.02 21.61 -7.05
N LYS A 588 -4.84 21.33 -6.48
CA LYS A 588 -4.13 22.27 -5.59
C LYS A 588 -3.90 23.63 -6.24
N LEU A 589 -3.35 23.66 -7.45
CA LEU A 589 -3.05 24.91 -8.16
C LEU A 589 -4.32 25.63 -8.62
N SER A 590 -5.36 24.89 -9.02
CA SER A 590 -6.66 25.48 -9.38
C SER A 590 -7.36 26.12 -8.18
N GLU A 591 -7.25 25.54 -6.98
CA GLU A 591 -7.76 26.16 -5.75
C GLU A 591 -7.01 27.45 -5.41
N VAL A 592 -5.68 27.46 -5.57
CA VAL A 592 -4.86 28.66 -5.36
C VAL A 592 -5.27 29.76 -6.35
N GLU A 593 -5.45 29.42 -7.63
CA GLU A 593 -5.93 30.36 -8.65
C GLU A 593 -7.33 30.88 -8.35
N ALA A 594 -8.27 30.01 -7.96
CA ALA A 594 -9.62 30.40 -7.59
C ALA A 594 -9.64 31.35 -6.39
N ARG A 595 -8.88 31.04 -5.32
CA ARG A 595 -8.75 31.91 -4.14
C ARG A 595 -8.14 33.26 -4.49
N PHE A 596 -7.09 33.27 -5.33
CA PHE A 596 -6.50 34.52 -5.82
C PHE A 596 -7.53 35.35 -6.59
N ASN A 597 -8.24 34.75 -7.55
CA ASN A 597 -9.23 35.44 -8.36
C ASN A 597 -10.40 35.98 -7.52
N GLN A 598 -10.89 35.19 -6.56
CA GLN A 598 -11.94 35.62 -5.65
C GLN A 598 -11.48 36.80 -4.77
N ARG A 599 -10.28 36.72 -4.19
CA ARG A 599 -9.77 37.81 -3.33
C ARG A 599 -9.45 39.06 -4.13
N SER A 600 -8.87 38.90 -5.31
CA SER A 600 -8.57 40.02 -6.22
C SER A 600 -9.84 40.75 -6.68
N THR A 601 -10.88 40.01 -7.07
CA THR A 601 -12.17 40.60 -7.45
C THR A 601 -12.86 41.28 -6.27
N GLN A 602 -12.82 40.69 -5.08
CA GLN A 602 -13.34 41.31 -3.86
C GLN A 602 -12.61 42.62 -3.53
N ILE A 603 -11.27 42.62 -3.54
CA ILE A 603 -10.49 43.85 -3.29
C ILE A 603 -10.77 44.91 -4.34
N GLN A 604 -10.97 44.54 -5.61
CA GLN A 604 -11.36 45.49 -6.65
C GLN A 604 -12.75 46.10 -6.41
N ALA A 605 -13.72 45.30 -5.98
CA ALA A 605 -15.05 45.78 -5.63
C ALA A 605 -15.00 46.74 -4.42
N ASP A 606 -14.30 46.35 -3.35
CA ASP A 606 -14.11 47.16 -2.15
C ASP A 606 -13.41 48.50 -2.47
N LEU A 607 -12.39 48.49 -3.34
CA LEU A 607 -11.71 49.71 -3.78
C LEU A 607 -12.62 50.62 -4.61
N ALA A 608 -13.51 50.05 -5.44
CA ALA A 608 -14.47 50.83 -6.21
C ALA A 608 -15.54 51.47 -5.30
N GLU A 609 -16.03 50.73 -4.30
CA GLU A 609 -16.97 51.25 -3.30
C GLU A 609 -16.33 52.37 -2.47
N ILE A 610 -15.09 52.18 -1.99
CA ILE A 610 -14.35 53.23 -1.28
C ILE A 610 -14.16 54.45 -2.17
N GLY A 611 -13.84 54.28 -3.46
CA GLY A 611 -13.71 55.39 -4.40
C GLY A 611 -15.01 56.19 -4.57
N ALA A 612 -16.17 55.52 -4.59
CA ALA A 612 -17.47 56.18 -4.64
C ALA A 612 -17.78 56.94 -3.34
N GLN A 613 -17.50 56.34 -2.18
CA GLN A 613 -17.67 56.98 -0.87
C GLN A 613 -16.72 58.18 -0.69
N GLU A 614 -15.47 58.09 -1.15
CA GLU A 614 -14.52 59.22 -1.15
C GLU A 614 -15.07 60.39 -1.97
N ALA A 615 -15.61 60.13 -3.17
CA ALA A 615 -16.19 61.18 -4.02
C ALA A 615 -17.40 61.84 -3.37
N GLU A 616 -18.32 61.06 -2.77
CA GLU A 616 -19.49 61.58 -2.07
C GLU A 616 -19.09 62.45 -0.86
N GLN A 617 -18.19 61.97 0.00
CA GLN A 617 -17.76 62.72 1.18
C GLN A 617 -16.96 63.97 0.81
N MET A 618 -16.18 63.94 -0.28
CA MET A 618 -15.47 65.11 -0.79
C MET A 618 -16.45 66.17 -1.29
N GLN A 619 -17.55 65.76 -1.91
CA GLN A 619 -18.62 66.67 -2.31
C GLN A 619 -19.34 67.29 -1.10
N VAL A 620 -19.70 66.49 -0.09
CA VAL A 620 -20.29 67.02 1.16
C VAL A 620 -19.37 68.03 1.85
N LYS A 621 -18.05 67.77 1.84
CA LYS A 621 -17.06 68.70 2.39
C LYS A 621 -17.03 70.03 1.62
N LEU A 622 -17.02 69.99 0.29
CA LEU A 622 -17.06 71.19 -0.55
C LEU A 622 -18.34 72.01 -0.34
N GLU A 623 -19.50 71.34 -0.31
CA GLU A 623 -20.79 72.01 -0.11
C GLU A 623 -20.92 72.65 1.28
N SER A 624 -20.36 72.01 2.32
CA SER A 624 -20.32 72.58 3.68
C SER A 624 -19.31 73.72 3.82
N GLU A 625 -18.14 73.66 3.14
CA GLU A 625 -17.19 74.77 3.06
C GLU A 625 -17.81 76.01 2.39
N GLU A 626 -18.50 75.83 1.26
CA GLU A 626 -19.12 76.93 0.54
C GLU A 626 -20.25 77.60 1.36
N LYS A 627 -21.08 76.80 2.04
CA LYS A 627 -22.12 77.32 2.97
C LYS A 627 -21.51 78.01 4.18
N PHE A 628 -20.41 77.49 4.72
CA PHE A 628 -19.72 78.10 5.84
C PHE A 628 -19.22 79.50 5.47
N GLU A 629 -18.55 79.66 4.33
CA GLU A 629 -18.08 80.97 3.86
C GLU A 629 -19.22 81.98 3.65
N GLN A 630 -20.35 81.53 3.09
CA GLN A 630 -21.55 82.36 2.93
C GLN A 630 -22.11 82.82 4.28
N LEU A 631 -22.31 81.88 5.22
CA LEU A 631 -22.85 82.19 6.55
C LEU A 631 -21.89 83.06 7.39
N ASP A 632 -20.57 82.93 7.20
CA ASP A 632 -19.56 83.76 7.88
C ASP A 632 -19.61 85.21 7.39
N CYS A 633 -19.75 85.41 6.07
CA CYS A 633 -19.97 86.73 5.49
C CYS A 633 -21.30 87.35 5.99
N ASP A 634 -22.39 86.57 6.00
CA ASP A 634 -23.70 87.03 6.48
C ASP A 634 -23.66 87.39 7.97
N LEU A 635 -22.94 86.61 8.78
CA LEU A 635 -22.73 86.90 10.20
C LEU A 635 -21.97 88.22 10.40
N GLY A 636 -20.94 88.49 9.58
CA GLY A 636 -20.22 89.77 9.60
C GLY A 636 -21.14 90.96 9.32
N ASN A 637 -21.96 90.88 8.27
CA ASN A 637 -22.94 91.92 7.93
C ASN A 637 -23.97 92.13 9.04
N LEU A 638 -24.50 91.05 9.62
CA LEU A 638 -25.47 91.12 10.73
C LEU A 638 -24.87 91.72 12.01
N GLN A 639 -23.58 91.48 12.28
CA GLN A 639 -22.87 92.09 13.41
C GLN A 639 -22.71 93.60 13.23
N GLU A 640 -22.36 94.06 12.04
CA GLU A 640 -22.28 95.48 11.70
C GLU A 640 -23.65 96.17 11.86
N GLU A 641 -24.73 95.57 11.31
CA GLU A 641 -26.10 96.08 11.49
C GLU A 641 -26.53 96.14 12.96
N HIS A 642 -26.08 95.20 13.80
CA HIS A 642 -26.40 95.17 15.21
C HIS A 642 -25.67 96.27 15.99
N GLU A 643 -24.39 96.53 15.69
CA GLU A 643 -23.62 97.62 16.30
C GLU A 643 -24.24 98.99 15.98
N ASP A 644 -24.63 99.21 14.72
CA ASP A 644 -25.34 100.42 14.29
C ASP A 644 -26.72 100.55 14.96
N GLY A 645 -27.49 99.46 15.03
CA GLY A 645 -28.79 99.45 15.72
C GLY A 645 -28.68 99.68 17.23
N GLN A 646 -27.60 99.21 17.85
CA GLN A 646 -27.37 99.37 19.29
C GLN A 646 -26.93 100.78 19.66
N THR A 647 -26.14 101.44 18.81
CA THR A 647 -25.80 102.86 19.00
C THR A 647 -27.04 103.76 18.86
N ASP A 648 -27.93 103.51 17.89
CA ASP A 648 -29.20 104.24 17.78
C ASP A 648 -30.10 104.01 19.02
N PHE A 649 -30.22 102.78 19.50
CA PHE A 649 -30.97 102.46 20.72
C PHE A 649 -30.48 103.26 21.94
N LEU A 650 -29.15 103.30 22.18
CA LEU A 650 -28.56 104.02 23.31
C LEU A 650 -28.81 105.54 23.21
N LEU A 651 -28.74 106.12 22.01
CA LEU A 651 -29.05 107.53 21.77
C LEU A 651 -30.52 107.87 22.06
N LYS A 652 -31.46 107.00 21.66
CA LYS A 652 -32.90 107.19 21.94
C LYS A 652 -33.23 106.98 23.42
N GLU A 653 -32.55 106.06 24.10
CA GLU A 653 -32.71 105.83 25.53
C GLU A 653 -32.29 107.06 26.35
N GLN A 654 -31.14 107.64 26.04
CA GLN A 654 -30.67 108.89 26.67
C GLN A 654 -31.63 110.06 26.40
N GLY A 655 -32.07 110.24 25.15
CA GLY A 655 -33.01 111.31 24.80
C GLY A 655 -34.38 111.20 25.51
N LEU A 656 -34.87 109.98 25.72
CA LEU A 656 -36.11 109.73 26.47
C LEU A 656 -35.95 110.00 27.98
N ALA A 657 -34.79 109.64 28.55
CA ALA A 657 -34.48 109.91 29.95
C ALA A 657 -34.44 111.43 30.24
N ASP A 658 -33.72 112.19 29.42
CA ASP A 658 -33.61 113.65 29.55
C ASP A 658 -34.96 114.36 29.42
N ALA A 659 -35.81 113.90 28.48
CA ALA A 659 -37.15 114.45 28.29
C ALA A 659 -38.07 114.17 29.49
N ARG A 660 -37.98 112.97 30.08
CA ARG A 660 -38.74 112.59 31.29
C ARG A 660 -38.30 113.40 32.50
N GLU A 661 -37.01 113.69 32.66
CA GLU A 661 -36.51 114.53 33.75
C GLU A 661 -37.02 115.97 33.65
N ARG A 662 -36.92 116.58 32.46
CA ARG A 662 -37.44 117.94 32.20
C ARG A 662 -38.96 118.05 32.38
N LEU A 663 -39.71 117.01 32.01
CA LEU A 663 -41.16 116.97 32.25
C LEU A 663 -41.46 116.95 33.76
N ARG A 664 -40.76 116.12 34.54
CA ARG A 664 -40.93 116.04 36.01
C ARG A 664 -40.63 117.36 36.70
N GLU A 665 -39.61 118.09 36.25
CA GLU A 665 -39.28 119.42 36.77
C GLU A 665 -40.42 120.43 36.54
N MET A 666 -40.97 120.46 35.31
CA MET A 666 -42.08 121.37 34.96
C MET A 666 -43.40 120.97 35.62
N GLU A 667 -43.69 119.68 35.72
CA GLU A 667 -44.84 119.15 36.47
C GLU A 667 -44.75 119.50 37.95
N ARG A 668 -43.55 119.43 38.55
CA ARG A 668 -43.35 119.81 39.95
C ARG A 668 -43.58 121.30 40.15
N ALA A 669 -43.06 122.15 39.26
CA ALA A 669 -43.31 123.59 39.30
C ALA A 669 -44.81 123.94 39.12
N ALA A 670 -45.52 123.23 38.23
CA ALA A 670 -46.95 123.38 38.03
C ALA A 670 -47.76 122.90 39.24
N GLN A 671 -47.37 121.78 39.86
CA GLN A 671 -47.99 121.27 41.09
C GLN A 671 -47.75 122.20 42.28
N GLU A 672 -46.56 122.77 42.44
CA GLU A 672 -46.24 123.74 43.49
C GLU A 672 -47.08 125.01 43.34
N ALA A 673 -47.19 125.55 42.12
CA ALA A 673 -48.04 126.71 41.82
C ALA A 673 -49.53 126.39 42.03
N GLN A 674 -49.99 125.22 41.56
CA GLN A 674 -51.38 124.80 41.68
C GLN A 674 -51.74 124.48 43.13
N PHE A 675 -50.81 123.96 43.93
CA PHE A 675 -51.00 123.75 45.35
C PHE A 675 -51.11 125.08 46.09
N ALA A 676 -50.27 126.08 45.75
CA ALA A 676 -50.38 127.42 46.33
C ALA A 676 -51.73 128.09 46.00
N GLU A 677 -52.15 128.06 44.72
CA GLU A 677 -53.45 128.58 44.29
C GLU A 677 -54.60 127.81 44.94
N LYS A 678 -54.58 126.47 44.91
CA LYS A 678 -55.61 125.63 45.56
C LYS A 678 -55.63 125.83 47.06
N SER A 679 -54.50 126.01 47.72
CA SER A 679 -54.45 126.30 49.16
C SER A 679 -55.14 127.62 49.46
N GLN A 680 -54.98 128.62 48.61
CA GLN A 680 -55.59 129.93 48.79
C GLN A 680 -57.07 129.94 48.40
N ARG A 681 -57.45 129.24 47.32
CA ARG A 681 -58.83 128.96 46.92
C ARG A 681 -59.54 128.14 47.99
N ALA A 682 -58.88 127.13 48.54
CA ALA A 682 -59.39 126.31 49.63
C ALA A 682 -59.55 127.13 50.90
N LYS A 683 -58.67 128.09 51.17
CA LYS A 683 -58.85 129.00 52.31
C LYS A 683 -60.05 129.93 52.12
N ILE A 684 -60.24 130.49 50.91
CA ILE A 684 -61.42 131.32 50.58
C ILE A 684 -62.71 130.48 50.58
N GLU A 685 -62.68 129.30 49.97
CA GLU A 685 -63.81 128.36 49.94
C GLU A 685 -64.09 127.74 51.30
N GLU A 686 -63.08 127.50 52.14
CA GLU A 686 -63.25 127.05 53.52
C GLU A 686 -63.90 128.16 54.33
N LEU A 687 -63.51 129.41 54.16
CA LEU A 687 -64.20 130.52 54.82
C LEU A 687 -65.62 130.71 54.26
N ARG A 688 -65.83 130.65 52.93
CA ARG A 688 -67.15 130.77 52.28
C ARG A 688 -68.07 129.60 52.61
N ARG A 689 -67.55 128.37 52.61
CA ARG A 689 -68.26 127.16 53.02
C ARG A 689 -68.49 127.18 54.49
N ASN A 690 -67.55 127.54 55.34
CA ASN A 690 -67.85 127.56 56.76
C ASN A 690 -68.98 128.56 57.08
N ILE A 691 -69.12 129.67 56.34
CA ILE A 691 -70.29 130.56 56.42
C ILE A 691 -71.57 129.90 55.91
N VAL A 692 -71.54 129.27 54.73
CA VAL A 692 -72.69 128.64 54.08
C VAL A 692 -73.11 127.37 54.82
N THR A 693 -72.18 126.55 55.27
CA THR A 693 -72.34 125.36 56.10
C THR A 693 -72.88 125.74 57.47
N ALA A 694 -72.36 126.80 58.10
CA ALA A 694 -72.92 127.36 59.32
C ALA A 694 -74.38 127.84 59.18
N THR A 695 -74.76 128.34 58.00
CA THR A 695 -76.14 128.78 57.74
C THR A 695 -77.07 127.68 57.18
N THR A 696 -76.54 126.72 56.43
CA THR A 696 -77.29 125.66 55.73
C THR A 696 -77.43 124.42 56.59
N GLN A 697 -76.43 124.03 57.39
CA GLN A 697 -76.56 122.92 58.34
C GLN A 697 -77.59 123.23 59.44
N ALA A 698 -77.72 124.48 59.84
CA ALA A 698 -78.80 124.94 60.72
C ALA A 698 -80.21 124.78 60.07
N ALA A 699 -80.31 124.82 58.74
CA ALA A 699 -81.56 124.66 58.01
C ALA A 699 -81.84 123.20 57.58
N GLN A 700 -80.82 122.45 57.16
CA GLN A 700 -80.93 121.07 56.66
C GLN A 700 -81.14 120.02 57.75
N VAL A 701 -80.49 120.16 58.91
CA VAL A 701 -80.71 119.26 60.06
C VAL A 701 -82.19 119.18 60.42
N THR A 702 -82.90 120.30 60.28
CA THR A 702 -84.32 120.43 60.62
C THR A 702 -85.23 119.65 59.65
N VAL A 703 -84.83 119.47 58.40
CA VAL A 703 -85.62 118.81 57.34
C VAL A 703 -85.29 117.31 57.21
N SER A 704 -84.04 116.90 57.40
CA SER A 704 -83.59 115.51 57.25
C SER A 704 -84.05 114.54 58.35
N LEU A 705 -84.43 115.05 59.53
CA LEU A 705 -84.99 114.24 60.63
C LEU A 705 -86.35 113.63 60.30
N GLN A 706 -87.16 114.30 59.47
CA GLN A 706 -88.54 113.87 59.18
C GLN A 706 -88.65 112.85 58.04
N ALA A 707 -87.68 112.80 57.12
CA ALA A 707 -87.74 111.94 55.95
C ALA A 707 -87.24 110.50 56.19
N GLY A 708 -86.17 110.31 56.97
CA GLY A 708 -85.56 108.97 57.13
C GLY A 708 -86.36 107.97 57.98
N GLN A 709 -87.37 108.40 58.73
CA GLN A 709 -88.19 107.51 59.57
C GLN A 709 -89.21 106.68 58.76
N LEU A 710 -89.52 107.06 57.52
CA LEU A 710 -90.57 106.44 56.71
C LEU A 710 -90.07 105.31 55.78
N GLU A 711 -88.79 105.33 55.36
CA GLU A 711 -88.23 104.40 54.37
C GLU A 711 -87.78 103.04 54.94
N LEU A 712 -87.58 102.91 56.25
CA LEU A 712 -87.03 101.70 56.85
C LEU A 712 -88.02 100.52 56.93
N ALA A 713 -89.32 100.75 56.69
CA ALA A 713 -90.38 99.78 56.98
C ALA A 713 -90.68 98.74 55.87
N ASN A 714 -90.10 98.85 54.67
CA ASN A 714 -90.61 98.15 53.46
C ASN A 714 -89.72 97.01 52.86
N LEU A 715 -88.76 96.38 53.57
CA LEU A 715 -87.83 95.39 52.97
C LEU A 715 -87.65 94.04 53.74
N GLU A 716 -88.11 92.90 53.18
CA GLU A 716 -87.78 91.50 53.61
C GLU A 716 -87.75 90.44 52.46
N SER A 717 -86.88 89.40 52.54
CA SER A 717 -86.93 88.14 51.72
C SER A 717 -86.11 86.96 52.30
N GLY A 718 -86.51 85.70 52.01
CA GLY A 718 -85.92 84.46 52.57
C GLY A 718 -85.99 83.16 51.74
N ALA A 719 -86.12 83.18 50.40
CA ALA A 719 -86.40 81.97 49.59
C ALA A 719 -85.24 81.45 48.69
N ALA A 720 -84.01 81.98 48.79
CA ALA A 720 -82.93 81.67 47.83
C ALA A 720 -81.83 80.69 48.33
N ASN A 721 -81.80 80.34 49.63
CA ASN A 721 -80.68 79.58 50.22
C ASN A 721 -80.80 78.04 50.08
N ASP A 722 -82.00 77.48 49.95
CA ASP A 722 -82.20 76.01 50.01
C ASP A 722 -81.76 75.28 48.71
N GLY A 723 -81.84 75.92 47.54
CA GLY A 723 -81.48 75.30 46.25
C GLY A 723 -79.98 75.12 46.02
N LEU A 724 -79.13 75.84 46.75
CA LEU A 724 -77.67 75.77 46.61
C LEU A 724 -77.07 74.55 47.32
N GLN A 725 -77.74 74.04 48.35
CA GLN A 725 -77.21 72.99 49.22
C GLN A 725 -77.34 71.58 48.59
N ASP A 726 -78.41 71.31 47.84
CA ASP A 726 -78.67 70.02 47.17
C ASP A 726 -77.65 69.72 46.04
N LEU A 727 -77.24 70.75 45.29
CA LEU A 727 -76.26 70.60 44.21
C LEU A 727 -74.83 70.31 44.72
N LEU A 728 -74.48 70.83 45.91
CA LEU A 728 -73.18 70.58 46.54
C LEU A 728 -73.05 69.12 47.00
N GLU A 729 -74.12 68.50 47.50
CA GLU A 729 -74.10 67.08 47.91
C GLU A 729 -73.90 66.15 46.71
N ARG A 730 -74.58 66.39 45.59
CA ARG A 730 -74.43 65.57 44.36
C ARG A 730 -72.99 65.58 43.82
N ARG A 731 -72.32 66.73 43.86
CA ARG A 731 -70.90 66.85 43.47
C ARG A 731 -69.99 65.94 44.30
N THR A 732 -70.16 65.93 45.62
CA THR A 732 -69.31 65.12 46.51
C THR A 732 -69.41 63.61 46.24
N THR A 733 -70.60 63.12 45.88
CA THR A 733 -70.79 61.69 45.55
C THR A 733 -70.07 61.27 44.25
N GLN A 734 -70.05 62.15 43.25
CA GLN A 734 -69.41 61.87 41.95
C GLN A 734 -67.87 61.98 42.04
N GLU A 735 -67.34 62.89 42.87
CA GLU A 735 -65.89 62.96 43.14
C GLU A 735 -65.37 61.67 43.77
N LYS A 736 -66.15 61.05 44.67
CA LYS A 736 -65.81 59.78 45.30
C LYS A 736 -65.78 58.62 44.30
N ALA A 737 -66.80 58.50 43.44
CA ALA A 737 -66.86 57.47 42.42
C ALA A 737 -65.69 57.55 41.41
N LEU A 738 -65.26 58.77 41.07
CA LEU A 738 -64.09 59.00 40.22
C LEU A 738 -62.78 58.56 40.91
N SER A 739 -62.64 58.85 42.20
CA SER A 739 -61.47 58.44 42.98
C SER A 739 -61.34 56.92 43.08
N ASP A 740 -62.44 56.22 43.34
CA ASP A 740 -62.46 54.76 43.47
C ASP A 740 -62.06 54.06 42.16
N ALA A 741 -62.58 54.54 41.02
CA ALA A 741 -62.22 54.01 39.69
C ALA A 741 -60.74 54.26 39.32
N ARG A 742 -60.14 55.37 39.76
CA ARG A 742 -58.70 55.62 39.58
C ARG A 742 -57.86 54.63 40.37
N HIS A 743 -58.23 54.39 41.63
CA HIS A 743 -57.49 53.48 42.49
C HIS A 743 -57.51 52.03 41.97
N GLU A 744 -58.67 51.56 41.49
CA GLU A 744 -58.78 50.22 40.86
C GLU A 744 -57.90 50.10 39.60
N LEU A 745 -57.82 51.15 38.78
CA LEU A 745 -56.99 51.16 37.56
C LEU A 745 -55.50 51.09 37.90
N ASP A 746 -55.05 51.84 38.90
CA ASP A 746 -53.65 51.83 39.34
C ASP A 746 -53.24 50.45 39.88
N GLN A 747 -54.10 49.79 40.65
CA GLN A 747 -53.85 48.44 41.19
C GLN A 747 -53.66 47.40 40.07
N ILE A 748 -54.56 47.39 39.07
CA ILE A 748 -54.48 46.40 38.00
C ILE A 748 -53.33 46.68 37.03
N THR A 749 -52.94 47.95 36.87
CA THR A 749 -51.75 48.36 36.12
C THR A 749 -50.47 47.81 36.76
N GLN A 750 -50.38 47.83 38.10
CA GLN A 750 -49.23 47.24 38.82
C GLN A 750 -49.18 45.72 38.67
N GLN A 751 -50.31 45.03 38.79
CA GLN A 751 -50.38 43.56 38.60
C GLN A 751 -50.01 43.14 37.18
N LEU A 752 -50.40 43.93 36.18
CA LEU A 752 -50.06 43.69 34.78
C LEU A 752 -48.54 43.79 34.54
N ARG A 753 -47.87 44.79 35.11
CA ARG A 753 -46.41 44.92 35.04
C ARG A 753 -45.68 43.72 35.66
N LEU A 754 -46.07 43.31 36.87
CA LEU A 754 -45.48 42.14 37.54
C LEU A 754 -45.62 40.86 36.72
N SER A 755 -46.75 40.71 36.01
CA SER A 755 -47.01 39.54 35.16
C SER A 755 -46.24 39.58 33.85
N GLU A 756 -46.02 40.78 33.27
CA GLU A 756 -45.13 40.96 32.11
C GLU A 756 -43.67 40.64 32.48
N ASP A 757 -43.22 41.06 33.65
CA ASP A 757 -41.89 40.72 34.16
C ASP A 757 -41.75 39.20 34.36
N ALA A 758 -42.74 38.54 34.95
CA ALA A 758 -42.77 37.08 35.10
C ALA A 758 -42.76 36.34 33.75
N ARG A 759 -43.41 36.89 32.72
CA ARG A 759 -43.37 36.36 31.34
C ARG A 759 -41.96 36.42 30.78
N THR A 760 -41.33 37.59 30.85
CA THR A 760 -39.96 37.76 30.31
C THR A 760 -38.93 36.91 31.05
N GLN A 761 -39.08 36.72 32.36
CA GLN A 761 -38.22 35.83 33.14
C GLN A 761 -38.39 34.37 32.73
N SER A 762 -39.63 33.93 32.49
CA SER A 762 -39.93 32.56 32.02
C SER A 762 -39.48 32.34 30.57
N GLU A 763 -39.55 33.35 29.70
CA GLU A 763 -38.98 33.27 28.34
C GLU A 763 -37.45 33.14 28.37
N ARG A 764 -36.78 33.91 29.25
CA ARG A 764 -35.32 33.86 29.39
C ARG A 764 -34.83 32.53 29.96
N SER A 765 -35.60 31.82 30.77
CA SER A 765 -35.21 30.52 31.33
C SER A 765 -35.26 29.37 30.31
N LEU A 766 -35.93 29.54 29.17
CA LEU A 766 -36.01 28.52 28.11
C LEU A 766 -34.72 28.41 27.29
N GLN A 767 -34.03 29.52 27.03
CA GLN A 767 -32.84 29.53 26.18
C GLN A 767 -31.70 28.66 26.76
N PRO A 768 -31.32 28.77 28.05
CA PRO A 768 -30.30 27.91 28.65
C PRO A 768 -30.65 26.41 28.59
N GLN A 769 -31.93 26.05 28.68
CA GLN A 769 -32.36 24.65 28.59
C GLN A 769 -32.22 24.12 27.16
N ARG A 770 -32.56 24.94 26.15
CA ARG A 770 -32.33 24.60 24.73
C ARG A 770 -30.85 24.44 24.42
N ASP A 771 -30.02 25.36 24.92
CA ASP A 771 -28.58 25.32 24.74
C ASP A 771 -27.98 24.06 25.41
N LYS A 772 -28.43 23.72 26.62
CA LYS A 772 -28.04 22.49 27.33
C LYS A 772 -28.44 21.23 26.57
N ILE A 773 -29.65 21.17 26.01
CA ILE A 773 -30.08 20.04 25.16
C ILE A 773 -29.16 19.91 23.95
N MET A 774 -28.89 21.00 23.25
CA MET A 774 -28.02 20.99 22.07
C MET A 774 -26.59 20.55 22.42
N GLU A 775 -26.03 21.05 23.52
CA GLU A 775 -24.70 20.65 24.00
C GLU A 775 -24.64 19.15 24.33
N MET A 776 -25.64 18.64 25.06
CA MET A 776 -25.67 17.24 25.46
C MET A 776 -25.97 16.29 24.30
N GLN A 777 -26.75 16.71 23.30
CA GLN A 777 -26.97 15.98 22.06
C GLN A 777 -25.68 15.87 21.23
N LEU A 778 -24.91 16.95 21.11
CA LEU A 778 -23.61 16.92 20.45
C LEU A 778 -22.63 15.97 21.16
N LYS A 779 -22.61 15.99 22.49
CA LYS A 779 -21.81 15.06 23.30
C LYS A 779 -22.26 13.61 23.14
N GLU A 780 -23.56 13.33 23.11
CA GLU A 780 -24.11 11.99 22.86
C GLU A 780 -23.71 11.48 21.48
N GLN A 781 -23.85 12.30 20.44
CA GLN A 781 -23.47 11.93 19.08
C GLN A 781 -21.97 11.67 18.95
N ALA A 782 -21.13 12.48 19.59
CA ALA A 782 -19.70 12.27 19.62
C ALA A 782 -19.32 10.96 20.34
N ALA A 783 -19.95 10.67 21.48
CA ALA A 783 -19.74 9.42 22.21
C ALA A 783 -20.17 8.19 21.38
N ARG A 784 -21.29 8.29 20.66
CA ARG A 784 -21.76 7.25 19.74
C ARG A 784 -20.78 6.98 18.60
N LEU A 785 -20.29 8.03 17.93
CA LEU A 785 -19.31 7.87 16.84
C LEU A 785 -18.01 7.25 17.34
N ASN A 786 -17.53 7.64 18.52
CA ASN A 786 -16.36 7.03 19.14
C ASN A 786 -16.59 5.54 19.44
N GLN A 787 -17.76 5.18 19.94
CA GLN A 787 -18.11 3.79 20.17
C GLN A 787 -18.11 2.97 18.86
N GLU A 788 -18.75 3.47 17.81
CA GLU A 788 -18.79 2.84 16.49
C GLU A 788 -17.37 2.69 15.91
N GLN A 789 -16.52 3.72 16.03
CA GLN A 789 -15.13 3.69 15.60
C GLN A 789 -14.32 2.58 16.30
N PHE A 790 -14.36 2.50 17.63
CA PHE A 790 -13.59 1.48 18.36
C PHE A 790 -14.17 0.08 18.18
N ALA A 791 -15.50 -0.04 17.99
CA ALA A 791 -16.12 -1.31 17.61
C ALA A 791 -15.62 -1.79 16.24
N GLN A 792 -15.50 -0.91 15.26
CA GLN A 792 -14.97 -1.25 13.94
C GLN A 792 -13.49 -1.68 14.01
N GLN A 793 -12.66 -0.96 14.79
CA GLN A 793 -11.25 -1.31 14.98
C GLN A 793 -11.05 -2.70 15.62
N LEU A 794 -11.92 -3.08 16.56
CA LEU A 794 -11.91 -4.43 17.15
C LEU A 794 -12.31 -5.51 16.13
N LEU A 795 -13.30 -5.20 15.28
CA LEU A 795 -13.80 -6.10 14.24
C LEU A 795 -12.72 -6.34 13.17
N ASP A 796 -12.08 -5.29 12.69
CA ASP A 796 -10.99 -5.36 11.70
C ASP A 796 -9.78 -6.15 12.25
N ALA A 797 -9.54 -6.06 13.56
CA ALA A 797 -8.46 -6.79 14.24
C ALA A 797 -8.83 -8.25 14.62
N ALA A 798 -9.99 -8.75 14.17
CA ALA A 798 -10.56 -10.06 14.48
C ALA A 798 -10.48 -10.39 15.98
N ALA A 799 -10.76 -9.40 16.83
CA ALA A 799 -10.63 -9.50 18.27
C ALA A 799 -11.81 -10.27 18.88
N ASP A 800 -11.52 -11.25 19.74
CA ASP A 800 -12.53 -11.89 20.58
C ASP A 800 -12.83 -10.99 21.79
N GLU A 801 -13.92 -10.24 21.72
CA GLU A 801 -14.32 -9.30 22.77
C GLU A 801 -14.60 -10.00 24.11
N ALA A 802 -15.08 -11.25 24.11
CA ALA A 802 -15.36 -11.98 25.34
C ALA A 802 -14.05 -12.37 26.05
N ALA A 803 -13.08 -12.90 25.31
CA ALA A 803 -11.77 -13.27 25.83
C ALA A 803 -10.95 -12.04 26.30
N LEU A 804 -11.09 -10.90 25.63
CA LEU A 804 -10.48 -9.63 26.05
C LEU A 804 -11.19 -9.02 27.26
N GLY A 805 -12.51 -9.18 27.35
CA GLY A 805 -13.32 -8.77 28.49
C GLY A 805 -12.91 -9.42 29.81
N GLU A 806 -12.52 -10.69 29.80
CA GLU A 806 -12.02 -11.40 30.99
C GLU A 806 -10.65 -10.88 31.48
N LYS A 807 -9.86 -10.29 30.58
CA LYS A 807 -8.53 -9.73 30.87
C LYS A 807 -8.57 -8.26 31.31
N LEU A 808 -9.74 -7.61 31.26
CA LEU A 808 -9.96 -6.24 31.70
C LEU A 808 -10.10 -6.18 33.23
N HIS A 809 -9.16 -5.52 33.89
CA HIS A 809 -9.26 -5.23 35.33
C HIS A 809 -9.90 -3.85 35.59
N PRO A 810 -10.68 -3.68 36.67
CA PRO A 810 -11.34 -2.41 37.00
C PRO A 810 -10.40 -1.21 37.17
N ASP A 811 -9.14 -1.46 37.55
CA ASP A 811 -8.13 -0.41 37.77
C ASP A 811 -7.40 0.00 36.48
N MET A 812 -7.62 -0.69 35.36
CA MET A 812 -7.00 -0.36 34.08
C MET A 812 -7.65 0.88 33.47
N ARG A 813 -6.86 1.94 33.28
CA ARG A 813 -7.28 3.17 32.62
C ARG A 813 -6.80 3.22 31.16
N PRO A 814 -7.53 3.88 30.25
CA PRO A 814 -7.11 4.03 28.86
C PRO A 814 -5.74 4.71 28.73
N SER A 815 -5.43 5.66 29.61
CA SER A 815 -4.13 6.36 29.61
C SER A 815 -2.96 5.43 29.93
N TYR A 816 -3.16 4.47 30.83
CA TYR A 816 -2.16 3.46 31.16
C TYR A 816 -1.92 2.53 29.96
N LEU A 817 -2.98 1.98 29.36
CA LEU A 817 -2.85 1.09 28.20
C LEU A 817 -2.27 1.83 26.98
N GLN A 818 -2.64 3.08 26.75
CA GLN A 818 -2.02 3.93 25.72
C GLN A 818 -0.53 4.14 25.98
N GLY A 819 -0.14 4.38 27.24
CA GLY A 819 1.26 4.49 27.65
C GLY A 819 2.04 3.20 27.40
N GLU A 820 1.46 2.05 27.74
CA GLU A 820 2.06 0.73 27.51
C GLU A 820 2.18 0.41 26.01
N VAL A 821 1.16 0.66 25.20
CA VAL A 821 1.24 0.54 23.73
C VAL A 821 2.36 1.40 23.16
N THR A 822 2.48 2.64 23.65
CA THR A 822 3.52 3.57 23.18
C THR A 822 4.91 3.11 23.63
N ARG A 823 5.04 2.62 24.87
CA ARG A 823 6.28 2.05 25.41
C ARG A 823 6.71 0.82 24.61
N LEU A 824 5.80 -0.09 24.33
CA LEU A 824 6.04 -1.30 23.53
C LEU A 824 6.37 -0.93 22.07
N GLY A 825 5.67 0.04 21.47
CA GLY A 825 5.97 0.54 20.12
C GLY A 825 7.35 1.19 20.02
N ASN A 826 7.75 1.95 21.04
CA ASN A 826 9.11 2.51 21.13
C ASN A 826 10.16 1.40 21.34
N ALA A 827 9.85 0.39 22.16
CA ALA A 827 10.73 -0.77 22.35
C ALA A 827 10.92 -1.57 21.06
N ILE A 828 9.84 -1.76 20.28
CA ILE A 828 9.85 -2.41 18.96
C ILE A 828 10.68 -1.59 17.97
N THR A 829 10.47 -0.27 17.92
CA THR A 829 11.25 0.64 17.06
C THR A 829 12.74 0.65 17.45
N GLY A 830 13.04 0.55 18.74
CA GLY A 830 14.41 0.47 19.28
C GLY A 830 15.16 -0.81 18.91
N LEU A 831 14.47 -1.88 18.49
CA LEU A 831 15.10 -3.11 17.97
C LEU A 831 15.66 -2.92 16.54
N GLY A 832 15.31 -1.83 15.85
CA GLY A 832 15.81 -1.51 14.50
C GLY A 832 15.21 -2.42 13.42
N ALA A 833 15.91 -2.53 12.28
CA ALA A 833 15.48 -3.42 11.20
C ALA A 833 15.69 -4.89 11.61
N VAL A 834 14.63 -5.54 12.08
CA VAL A 834 14.63 -6.93 12.53
C VAL A 834 14.43 -7.88 11.33
N ASN A 835 15.38 -8.80 11.12
CA ASN A 835 15.26 -9.84 10.11
C ASN A 835 14.33 -10.95 10.62
N LEU A 836 13.04 -10.91 10.24
CA LEU A 836 12.05 -11.92 10.64
C LEU A 836 12.32 -13.30 10.00
N ALA A 837 12.99 -13.33 8.84
CA ALA A 837 13.39 -14.58 8.18
C ALA A 837 14.58 -15.26 8.86
N ALA A 838 15.28 -14.58 9.79
CA ALA A 838 16.44 -15.14 10.48
C ALA A 838 16.13 -16.41 11.28
N LEU A 839 14.89 -16.59 11.75
CA LEU A 839 14.48 -17.80 12.48
C LEU A 839 14.46 -19.03 11.56
N ASP A 840 13.90 -18.89 10.37
CA ASP A 840 13.83 -19.96 9.37
C ASP A 840 15.21 -20.20 8.73
N GLU A 841 15.95 -19.14 8.43
CA GLU A 841 17.32 -19.21 7.90
C GLU A 841 18.28 -19.86 8.90
N LEU A 842 18.16 -19.57 10.20
CA LEU A 842 18.94 -20.22 11.25
C LEU A 842 18.65 -21.72 11.30
N ALA A 843 17.38 -22.12 11.22
CA ALA A 843 16.99 -23.53 11.23
C ALA A 843 17.60 -24.29 10.03
N GLN A 844 17.50 -23.71 8.83
CA GLN A 844 18.07 -24.31 7.61
C GLN A 844 19.60 -24.35 7.62
N ALA A 845 20.26 -23.27 8.07
CA ALA A 845 21.71 -23.21 8.16
C ALA A 845 22.26 -24.20 9.20
N SER A 846 21.54 -24.42 10.31
CA SER A 846 21.92 -25.37 11.37
C SER A 846 21.84 -26.81 10.87
N GLU A 847 20.78 -27.15 10.13
CA GLU A 847 20.64 -28.47 9.49
C GLU A 847 21.77 -28.72 8.49
N ARG A 848 22.11 -27.72 7.66
CA ARG A 848 23.22 -27.81 6.70
C ARG A 848 24.58 -27.99 7.39
N LYS A 849 24.80 -27.36 8.54
CA LYS A 849 26.04 -27.52 9.32
C LYS A 849 26.20 -28.96 9.78
N ASN A 850 25.17 -29.52 10.41
CA ASN A 850 25.20 -30.88 10.94
C ASN A 850 25.52 -31.91 9.85
N PHE A 851 25.00 -31.70 8.63
CA PHE A 851 25.30 -32.54 7.49
C PHE A 851 26.76 -32.44 7.02
N LEU A 852 27.32 -31.23 6.96
CA LEU A 852 28.71 -31.01 6.54
C LEU A 852 29.73 -31.48 7.61
N ASP A 853 29.41 -31.33 8.90
CA ASP A 853 30.23 -31.85 10.00
C ASP A 853 30.34 -33.39 9.92
N ALA A 854 29.25 -34.08 9.55
CA ALA A 854 29.28 -35.53 9.33
C ALA A 854 30.17 -35.92 8.14
N GLN A 855 30.07 -35.21 7.00
CA GLN A 855 30.94 -35.47 5.84
C GLN A 855 32.42 -35.20 6.13
N ASN A 856 32.72 -34.19 6.95
CA ASN A 856 34.09 -33.88 7.36
C ASN A 856 34.71 -35.05 8.14
N ALA A 857 33.96 -35.61 9.10
CA ALA A 857 34.39 -36.77 9.88
C ALA A 857 34.66 -37.99 8.98
N ASP A 858 33.78 -38.28 8.02
CA ASP A 858 33.95 -39.38 7.07
C ASP A 858 35.21 -39.21 6.19
N LEU A 859 35.49 -37.99 5.74
CA LEU A 859 36.69 -37.68 4.94
C LEU A 859 37.99 -37.86 5.74
N ILE A 860 37.99 -37.49 7.02
CA ILE A 860 39.13 -37.71 7.93
C ILE A 860 39.40 -39.21 8.10
N GLU A 861 38.35 -40.02 8.29
CA GLU A 861 38.48 -41.48 8.41
C GLU A 861 39.04 -42.12 7.12
N ALA A 862 38.58 -41.65 5.96
CA ALA A 862 39.08 -42.09 4.65
C ALA A 862 40.57 -41.74 4.45
N ILE A 863 41.00 -40.54 4.86
CA ILE A 863 42.41 -40.11 4.82
C ILE A 863 43.30 -41.04 5.63
N ASN A 864 42.94 -41.31 6.89
CA ASN A 864 43.71 -42.19 7.77
C ASN A 864 43.85 -43.61 7.18
N THR A 865 42.77 -44.13 6.60
CA THR A 865 42.76 -45.47 5.98
C THR A 865 43.69 -45.55 4.76
N LEU A 866 43.75 -44.48 3.96
CA LEU A 866 44.63 -44.40 2.79
C LEU A 866 46.11 -44.26 3.19
N GLU A 867 46.41 -43.52 4.26
CA GLU A 867 47.77 -43.41 4.82
C GLU A 867 48.30 -44.75 5.33
N ASP A 868 47.47 -45.50 6.07
CA ASP A 868 47.82 -46.84 6.57
C ASP A 868 48.09 -47.82 5.42
N ALA A 869 47.32 -47.72 4.33
CA ALA A 869 47.53 -48.54 3.14
C ALA A 869 48.88 -48.24 2.46
N ILE A 870 49.29 -46.98 2.37
CA ILE A 870 50.60 -46.58 1.82
C ILE A 870 51.73 -47.13 2.69
N ALA A 871 51.65 -46.97 4.01
CA ALA A 871 52.68 -47.45 4.94
C ALA A 871 52.91 -48.97 4.84
N LYS A 872 51.83 -49.74 4.61
CA LYS A 872 51.91 -51.19 4.43
C LYS A 872 52.59 -51.58 3.11
N ILE A 873 52.27 -50.88 2.02
CA ILE A 873 52.88 -51.11 0.70
C ILE A 873 54.39 -50.82 0.73
N ASP A 874 54.79 -49.72 1.39
CA ASP A 874 56.20 -49.33 1.47
C ASP A 874 57.03 -50.35 2.27
N LYS A 875 56.48 -50.91 3.34
CA LYS A 875 57.14 -51.96 4.12
C LYS A 875 57.40 -53.24 3.30
N GLU A 876 56.39 -53.75 2.60
CA GLU A 876 56.51 -54.96 1.78
C GLU A 876 57.50 -54.75 0.62
N THR A 877 57.49 -53.56 0.01
CA THR A 877 58.42 -53.21 -1.09
C THR A 877 59.86 -53.15 -0.60
N ARG A 878 60.10 -52.61 0.61
CA ARG A 878 61.44 -52.49 1.22
C ARG A 878 62.08 -53.86 1.44
N GLU A 879 61.34 -54.80 2.00
CA GLU A 879 61.83 -56.15 2.31
C GLU A 879 62.25 -56.91 1.04
N LEU A 880 61.45 -56.82 -0.04
CA LEU A 880 61.72 -57.54 -1.29
C LEU A 880 62.94 -56.99 -2.05
N LEU A 881 63.13 -55.67 -2.04
CA LEU A 881 64.26 -55.01 -2.71
C LEU A 881 65.58 -55.29 -1.97
N GLN A 882 65.55 -55.33 -0.64
CA GLN A 882 66.72 -55.61 0.20
C GLN A 882 67.23 -57.05 -0.01
N ASP A 883 66.33 -58.03 0.04
CA ASP A 883 66.69 -59.44 -0.20
C ASP A 883 67.30 -59.66 -1.60
N THR A 884 66.76 -58.97 -2.61
CA THR A 884 67.28 -59.04 -3.98
C THR A 884 68.67 -58.41 -4.10
N PHE A 885 68.89 -57.24 -3.49
CA PHE A 885 70.19 -56.57 -3.48
C PHE A 885 71.28 -57.45 -2.85
N ASP A 886 70.99 -58.04 -1.70
CA ASP A 886 71.97 -58.85 -0.95
C ASP A 886 72.38 -60.11 -1.74
N LYS A 887 71.42 -60.76 -2.42
CA LYS A 887 71.69 -61.92 -3.28
C LYS A 887 72.48 -61.57 -4.54
N VAL A 888 72.18 -60.47 -5.23
CA VAL A 888 72.99 -60.01 -6.39
C VAL A 888 74.42 -59.73 -5.93
N ASN A 889 74.58 -59.00 -4.82
CA ASN A 889 75.88 -58.62 -4.29
C ASN A 889 76.75 -59.85 -3.94
N PHE A 890 76.14 -60.88 -3.36
CA PHE A 890 76.81 -62.15 -3.08
C PHE A 890 77.29 -62.84 -4.37
N HIS A 891 76.42 -63.01 -5.37
CA HIS A 891 76.80 -63.65 -6.63
C HIS A 891 77.83 -62.84 -7.43
N PHE A 892 77.76 -61.51 -7.37
CA PHE A 892 78.72 -60.62 -8.01
C PHE A 892 80.11 -60.75 -7.39
N SER A 893 80.17 -60.82 -6.05
CA SER A 893 81.42 -61.03 -5.30
C SER A 893 82.08 -62.39 -5.61
N GLU A 894 81.28 -63.41 -5.94
CA GLU A 894 81.77 -64.77 -6.26
C GLU A 894 82.26 -64.89 -7.72
N LEU A 895 81.54 -64.30 -8.68
CA LEU A 895 81.83 -64.42 -10.11
C LEU A 895 83.01 -63.54 -10.55
N PHE A 896 83.21 -62.40 -9.90
CA PHE A 896 84.24 -61.44 -10.26
C PHE A 896 85.68 -62.00 -10.15
N PRO A 897 86.11 -62.64 -9.04
CA PRO A 897 87.46 -63.21 -8.94
C PRO A 897 87.73 -64.33 -9.94
N ILE A 898 86.69 -65.10 -10.31
CA ILE A 898 86.79 -66.19 -11.28
C ILE A 898 87.12 -65.65 -12.68
N LEU A 899 86.53 -64.52 -13.07
CA LEU A 899 86.78 -63.86 -14.35
C LEU A 899 88.14 -63.15 -14.41
N PHE A 900 88.60 -62.55 -13.31
CA PHE A 900 89.86 -61.78 -13.26
C PHE A 900 91.09 -62.57 -12.78
N GLY A 901 90.91 -63.81 -12.30
CA GLY A 901 91.99 -64.62 -11.70
C GLY A 901 92.44 -64.11 -10.32
N GLY A 902 91.56 -63.38 -9.63
CA GLY A 902 91.82 -62.66 -8.37
C GLY A 902 91.04 -61.32 -8.31
N GLY A 903 91.15 -60.58 -7.21
CA GLY A 903 90.41 -59.32 -6.99
C GLY A 903 89.11 -59.47 -6.20
N GLN A 904 88.40 -58.36 -5.95
CA GLN A 904 87.12 -58.33 -5.23
C GLN A 904 86.18 -57.28 -5.86
N ALA A 905 84.88 -57.54 -5.90
CA ALA A 905 83.88 -56.56 -6.30
C ALA A 905 82.65 -56.66 -5.41
N ARG A 906 81.99 -55.53 -5.16
CA ARG A 906 80.79 -55.41 -4.32
C ARG A 906 79.88 -54.29 -4.80
N LEU A 907 78.60 -54.43 -4.51
CA LEU A 907 77.61 -53.37 -4.65
C LEU A 907 77.55 -52.52 -3.38
N THR A 908 77.38 -51.22 -3.51
CA THR A 908 77.22 -50.28 -2.38
C THR A 908 76.08 -49.33 -2.68
N MET A 909 75.19 -49.13 -1.71
CA MET A 909 74.08 -48.17 -1.82
C MET A 909 74.58 -46.74 -1.57
N THR A 910 74.01 -45.76 -2.27
CA THR A 910 74.42 -44.35 -2.14
C THR A 910 73.72 -43.59 -1.00
N GLY A 911 72.74 -44.20 -0.32
CA GLY A 911 71.98 -43.59 0.78
C GLY A 911 71.45 -44.62 1.78
N ASP A 912 70.87 -44.15 2.88
CA ASP A 912 70.46 -44.99 4.03
C ASP A 912 69.16 -45.78 3.79
N GLU A 913 68.30 -45.32 2.86
CA GLU A 913 67.02 -45.95 2.56
C GLU A 913 67.02 -46.60 1.17
N ILE A 914 66.70 -47.90 1.11
CA ILE A 914 66.73 -48.68 -0.14
C ILE A 914 65.66 -48.24 -1.16
N LEU A 915 64.55 -47.65 -0.70
CA LEU A 915 63.48 -47.13 -1.56
C LEU A 915 63.82 -45.78 -2.19
N ASP A 916 64.88 -45.10 -1.79
CA ASP A 916 65.29 -43.80 -2.36
C ASP A 916 66.77 -43.73 -2.78
N SER A 917 67.58 -44.75 -2.43
CA SER A 917 69.02 -44.81 -2.77
C SER A 917 69.30 -45.42 -4.14
N GLY A 918 70.42 -45.02 -4.75
CA GLY A 918 70.96 -45.62 -5.97
C GLY A 918 72.01 -46.70 -5.66
N VAL A 919 72.33 -47.54 -6.66
CA VAL A 919 73.28 -48.65 -6.49
C VAL A 919 74.55 -48.41 -7.28
N GLN A 920 75.69 -48.42 -6.58
CA GLN A 920 77.01 -48.19 -7.16
C GLN A 920 77.85 -49.48 -7.15
N VAL A 921 78.51 -49.74 -8.29
CA VAL A 921 79.36 -50.91 -8.49
C VAL A 921 80.81 -50.54 -8.13
N MET A 922 81.37 -51.21 -7.12
CA MET A 922 82.76 -51.07 -6.70
C MET A 922 83.53 -52.33 -7.09
N ALA A 923 84.60 -52.18 -7.86
CA ALA A 923 85.39 -53.30 -8.33
C ALA A 923 86.90 -53.04 -8.15
N GLN A 924 87.61 -54.09 -7.71
CA GLN A 924 89.03 -54.08 -7.45
C GLN A 924 89.71 -55.24 -8.22
N PRO A 925 90.27 -54.97 -9.41
CA PRO A 925 91.07 -55.93 -10.15
C PRO A 925 92.39 -56.27 -9.41
N PRO A 926 92.99 -57.45 -9.67
CA PRO A 926 94.22 -57.87 -9.01
C PRO A 926 95.37 -56.87 -9.26
N GLY A 927 95.97 -56.37 -8.18
CA GLY A 927 97.09 -55.40 -8.23
C GLY A 927 96.70 -53.92 -8.32
N LYS A 928 95.40 -53.57 -8.40
CA LYS A 928 94.91 -52.17 -8.41
C LYS A 928 94.10 -51.82 -7.16
N LYS A 929 93.93 -50.52 -6.89
CA LYS A 929 93.08 -50.00 -5.81
C LYS A 929 91.60 -50.08 -6.22
N ASN A 930 90.72 -50.20 -5.22
CA ASN A 930 89.28 -50.25 -5.40
C ASN A 930 88.77 -48.95 -6.07
N ALA A 931 88.02 -49.08 -7.16
CA ALA A 931 87.53 -47.96 -7.95
C ALA A 931 86.10 -48.22 -8.46
N THR A 932 85.38 -47.14 -8.78
CA THR A 932 84.07 -47.22 -9.42
C THR A 932 84.21 -47.71 -10.86
N ILE A 933 83.19 -48.39 -11.39
CA ILE A 933 83.20 -48.99 -12.74
C ILE A 933 83.68 -48.01 -13.84
N HIS A 934 83.34 -46.71 -13.74
CA HIS A 934 83.74 -45.69 -14.72
C HIS A 934 85.25 -45.37 -14.76
N LEU A 935 86.01 -45.73 -13.73
CA LEU A 935 87.45 -45.42 -13.61
C LEU A 935 88.37 -46.58 -14.06
N LEU A 936 87.80 -47.71 -14.48
CA LEU A 936 88.53 -48.89 -14.95
C LEU A 936 88.96 -48.78 -16.43
N SER A 937 89.94 -49.59 -16.85
CA SER A 937 90.36 -49.69 -18.27
C SER A 937 89.23 -50.25 -19.15
N GLY A 938 89.20 -49.94 -20.45
CA GLY A 938 88.11 -50.34 -21.36
C GLY A 938 87.76 -51.84 -21.33
N GLY A 939 88.78 -52.72 -21.32
CA GLY A 939 88.58 -54.17 -21.17
C GLY A 939 88.15 -54.60 -19.76
N GLU A 940 88.62 -53.91 -18.71
CA GLU A 940 88.24 -54.17 -17.31
C GLU A 940 86.78 -53.74 -17.04
N LYS A 941 86.31 -52.68 -17.68
CA LYS A 941 84.92 -52.21 -17.63
C LYS A 941 83.96 -53.23 -18.22
N ALA A 942 84.27 -53.72 -19.41
CA ALA A 942 83.48 -54.75 -20.09
C ALA A 942 83.38 -56.01 -19.21
N LEU A 943 84.51 -56.52 -18.71
CA LEU A 943 84.52 -57.74 -17.90
C LEU A 943 83.79 -57.58 -16.54
N THR A 944 83.89 -56.41 -15.92
CA THR A 944 83.17 -56.09 -14.66
C THR A 944 81.66 -56.02 -14.87
N ALA A 945 81.22 -55.38 -15.96
CA ALA A 945 79.80 -55.32 -16.33
C ALA A 945 79.26 -56.71 -16.70
N THR A 946 80.04 -57.52 -17.41
CA THR A 946 79.71 -58.91 -17.70
C THR A 946 79.52 -59.74 -16.42
N ALA A 947 80.40 -59.57 -15.42
CA ALA A 947 80.24 -60.22 -14.12
C ALA A 947 78.96 -59.80 -13.38
N LEU A 948 78.57 -58.52 -13.49
CA LEU A 948 77.33 -58.01 -12.88
C LEU A 948 76.08 -58.55 -13.58
N VAL A 949 76.07 -58.58 -14.92
CA VAL A 949 74.98 -59.16 -15.71
C VAL A 949 74.79 -60.64 -15.35
N PHE A 950 75.87 -61.41 -15.27
CA PHE A 950 75.76 -62.83 -14.88
C PHE A 950 75.36 -63.03 -13.41
N SER A 951 75.70 -62.10 -12.51
CA SER A 951 75.23 -62.15 -11.12
C SER A 951 73.72 -61.93 -10.98
N MET A 952 73.15 -61.03 -11.78
CA MET A 952 71.70 -60.83 -11.89
C MET A 952 71.02 -62.02 -12.59
N PHE A 953 71.68 -62.62 -13.59
CA PHE A 953 71.17 -63.81 -14.29
C PHE A 953 71.11 -65.04 -13.37
N ARG A 954 72.05 -65.20 -12.44
CA ARG A 954 72.10 -66.35 -11.52
C ARG A 954 70.96 -66.37 -10.50
N LEU A 955 70.33 -65.24 -10.22
CA LEU A 955 69.14 -65.16 -9.36
C LEU A 955 67.94 -65.89 -9.94
N ASN A 956 67.81 -65.90 -11.28
CA ASN A 956 66.74 -66.57 -12.01
C ASN A 956 67.32 -67.18 -13.30
N PRO A 957 67.98 -68.35 -13.25
CA PRO A 957 68.66 -68.93 -14.40
C PRO A 957 67.67 -69.28 -15.51
N ALA A 958 67.85 -68.70 -16.70
CA ALA A 958 67.07 -69.07 -17.87
C ALA A 958 67.60 -70.39 -18.48
N PRO A 959 66.73 -71.22 -19.11
CA PRO A 959 67.13 -72.50 -19.69
C PRO A 959 68.10 -72.36 -20.88
N PHE A 960 68.08 -71.23 -21.57
CA PHE A 960 69.04 -70.86 -22.61
C PHE A 960 69.47 -69.40 -22.45
N CYS A 961 70.68 -69.09 -22.89
CA CYS A 961 71.24 -67.73 -22.91
C CYS A 961 71.84 -67.47 -24.30
N LEU A 962 71.36 -66.43 -24.97
CA LEU A 962 71.93 -65.96 -26.24
C LEU A 962 72.87 -64.77 -25.96
N LEU A 963 74.12 -64.91 -26.42
CA LEU A 963 75.17 -63.91 -26.30
C LEU A 963 75.57 -63.44 -27.70
N ASP A 964 75.30 -62.18 -28.02
CA ASP A 964 75.57 -61.59 -29.34
C ASP A 964 76.75 -60.61 -29.28
N GLU A 965 77.88 -60.96 -29.90
CA GLU A 965 79.12 -60.15 -30.02
C GLU A 965 79.65 -59.58 -28.69
N VAL A 966 79.45 -60.30 -27.59
CA VAL A 966 79.82 -59.87 -26.23
C VAL A 966 81.33 -59.77 -26.03
N ASP A 967 82.11 -60.46 -26.86
CA ASP A 967 83.58 -60.48 -26.84
C ASP A 967 84.26 -59.43 -27.72
N ALA A 968 83.49 -58.63 -28.47
CA ALA A 968 84.06 -57.56 -29.31
C ALA A 968 84.97 -56.54 -28.55
N PRO A 969 84.68 -56.16 -27.27
CA PRO A 969 85.55 -55.26 -26.51
C PRO A 969 86.65 -55.98 -25.69
N LEU A 970 86.80 -57.30 -25.82
CA LEU A 970 87.77 -58.10 -25.07
C LEU A 970 89.03 -58.39 -25.89
N ASP A 971 90.19 -58.33 -25.26
CA ASP A 971 91.47 -58.81 -25.80
C ASP A 971 91.61 -60.34 -25.62
N ASP A 972 92.46 -60.96 -26.43
CA ASP A 972 92.63 -62.42 -26.53
C ASP A 972 92.78 -63.12 -25.16
N ALA A 973 93.53 -62.53 -24.23
CA ALA A 973 93.73 -63.07 -22.88
C ALA A 973 92.48 -63.03 -21.99
N ASN A 974 91.62 -62.01 -22.15
CA ASN A 974 90.36 -61.90 -21.40
C ASN A 974 89.21 -62.65 -22.07
N THR A 975 89.23 -62.78 -23.40
CA THR A 975 88.31 -63.65 -24.14
C THR A 975 88.45 -65.11 -23.68
N GLU A 976 89.67 -65.60 -23.46
CA GLU A 976 89.89 -66.95 -22.94
C GLU A 976 89.30 -67.14 -21.51
N ARG A 977 89.38 -66.13 -20.65
CA ARG A 977 88.82 -66.16 -19.29
C ARG A 977 87.29 -66.13 -19.31
N PHE A 978 86.72 -65.29 -20.17
CA PHE A 978 85.30 -65.24 -20.43
C PHE A 978 84.78 -66.60 -20.95
N CYS A 979 85.44 -67.20 -21.94
CA CYS A 979 85.08 -68.52 -22.48
C CYS A 979 85.17 -69.64 -21.42
N ARG A 980 86.16 -69.59 -20.52
CA ARG A 980 86.24 -70.52 -19.37
C ARG A 980 85.07 -70.38 -18.40
N MET A 981 84.62 -69.16 -18.11
CA MET A 981 83.43 -68.93 -17.28
C MET A 981 82.17 -69.46 -17.96
N VAL A 982 81.98 -69.17 -19.25
CA VAL A 982 80.85 -69.68 -20.03
C VAL A 982 80.84 -71.21 -20.05
N LYS A 983 82.00 -71.85 -20.22
CA LYS A 983 82.14 -73.33 -20.14
C LYS A 983 81.80 -73.89 -18.76
N ARG A 984 82.07 -73.15 -17.68
CA ARG A 984 81.70 -73.57 -16.32
C ARG A 984 80.20 -73.40 -16.04
N MET A 985 79.58 -72.39 -16.65
CA MET A 985 78.15 -72.14 -16.52
C MET A 985 77.32 -73.02 -17.47
N SER A 986 77.92 -73.59 -18.52
CA SER A 986 77.23 -74.45 -19.49
C SER A 986 76.71 -75.76 -18.90
N ASP A 987 77.10 -76.11 -17.68
CA ASP A 987 76.57 -77.28 -16.95
C ASP A 987 75.07 -77.13 -16.60
N GLN A 988 74.57 -75.89 -16.48
CA GLN A 988 73.19 -75.60 -16.04
C GLN A 988 72.37 -74.79 -17.05
N THR A 989 73.03 -74.08 -17.97
CA THR A 989 72.38 -73.22 -18.98
C THR A 989 72.97 -73.47 -20.35
N GLN A 990 72.13 -73.62 -21.38
CA GLN A 990 72.62 -73.74 -22.74
C GLN A 990 73.04 -72.36 -23.29
N PHE A 991 74.29 -72.22 -23.73
CA PHE A 991 74.81 -70.97 -24.31
C PHE A 991 74.85 -71.04 -25.84
N LEU A 992 74.21 -70.06 -26.49
CA LEU A 992 74.43 -69.77 -27.92
C LEU A 992 75.29 -68.51 -28.01
N PHE A 993 76.45 -68.64 -28.65
CA PHE A 993 77.44 -67.57 -28.77
C PHE A 993 77.62 -67.17 -30.24
N ILE A 994 77.40 -65.88 -30.55
CA ILE A 994 77.63 -65.30 -31.88
C ILE A 994 78.90 -64.44 -31.78
N SER A 995 79.95 -64.83 -32.50
CA SER A 995 81.24 -64.13 -32.48
C SER A 995 82.07 -64.36 -33.74
N HIS A 996 82.96 -63.41 -34.02
CA HIS A 996 84.01 -63.48 -35.05
C HIS A 996 85.41 -63.72 -34.45
N ASN A 997 85.54 -63.83 -33.11
CA ASN A 997 86.80 -64.08 -32.42
C ASN A 997 87.18 -65.56 -32.50
N LYS A 998 88.34 -65.85 -33.09
CA LYS A 998 88.84 -67.21 -33.30
C LYS A 998 88.98 -68.01 -32.00
N ILE A 999 89.38 -67.38 -30.89
CA ILE A 999 89.56 -68.04 -29.58
C ILE A 999 88.22 -68.53 -29.02
N ALA A 1000 87.16 -67.75 -29.20
CA ALA A 1000 85.82 -68.14 -28.76
C ALA A 1000 85.24 -69.26 -29.65
N MET A 1001 85.55 -69.25 -30.95
CA MET A 1001 85.15 -70.30 -31.89
C MET A 1001 85.84 -71.64 -31.60
N GLU A 1002 87.13 -71.64 -31.23
CA GLU A 1002 87.88 -72.86 -30.89
C GLU A 1002 87.33 -73.61 -29.66
N MET A 1003 86.71 -72.87 -28.73
CA MET A 1003 86.19 -73.43 -27.47
C MET A 1003 84.75 -73.96 -27.58
N ALA A 1004 84.09 -73.79 -28.73
CA ALA A 1004 82.75 -74.27 -28.98
C ALA A 1004 82.74 -75.76 -29.31
N HIS A 1005 81.79 -76.51 -28.73
CA HIS A 1005 81.59 -77.93 -29.07
C HIS A 1005 81.07 -78.10 -30.51
N GLN A 1006 80.20 -77.20 -30.96
CA GLN A 1006 79.61 -77.21 -32.29
C GLN A 1006 79.68 -75.81 -32.89
N LEU A 1007 80.21 -75.70 -34.11
CA LEU A 1007 80.24 -74.45 -34.86
C LEU A 1007 79.16 -74.46 -35.93
N ILE A 1008 78.36 -73.39 -35.96
CA ILE A 1008 77.33 -73.19 -36.96
C ILE A 1008 77.74 -71.97 -37.78
N GLY A 1009 78.34 -72.22 -38.94
CA GLY A 1009 78.72 -71.19 -39.90
C GLY A 1009 77.52 -70.83 -40.79
N VAL A 1010 77.28 -69.55 -40.98
CA VAL A 1010 76.31 -69.06 -41.97
C VAL A 1010 77.09 -68.63 -43.20
N THR A 1011 76.86 -69.30 -44.33
CA THR A 1011 77.53 -68.99 -45.60
C THR A 1011 76.51 -68.53 -46.64
N MET A 1012 76.94 -67.67 -47.56
CA MET A 1012 76.14 -67.25 -48.71
C MET A 1012 76.81 -67.76 -49.98
N GLN A 1013 76.44 -68.97 -50.41
CA GLN A 1013 76.93 -69.53 -51.68
C GLN A 1013 76.21 -68.93 -52.90
N GLU A 1014 74.94 -68.52 -52.73
CA GLU A 1014 74.14 -67.79 -53.72
C GLU A 1014 73.79 -66.41 -53.14
N GLN A 1015 73.81 -65.37 -53.99
CA GLN A 1015 73.47 -64.02 -53.53
C GLN A 1015 72.04 -63.96 -53.00
N GLY A 1016 71.90 -63.61 -51.72
CA GLY A 1016 70.61 -63.36 -51.07
C GLY A 1016 70.00 -64.56 -50.33
N VAL A 1017 70.61 -65.75 -50.35
CA VAL A 1017 70.15 -66.92 -49.56
C VAL A 1017 71.25 -67.36 -48.60
N SER A 1018 71.01 -67.19 -47.30
CA SER A 1018 71.92 -67.66 -46.24
C SER A 1018 71.68 -69.15 -45.98
N ARG A 1019 72.74 -69.96 -46.10
CA ARG A 1019 72.70 -71.40 -45.81
C ARG A 1019 73.54 -71.70 -44.58
N ILE A 1020 72.97 -72.49 -43.68
CA ILE A 1020 73.61 -72.91 -42.45
C ILE A 1020 74.51 -74.13 -42.74
N VAL A 1021 75.76 -74.04 -42.33
CA VAL A 1021 76.76 -75.12 -42.40
C VAL A 1021 77.18 -75.42 -40.96
N ALA A 1022 76.83 -76.60 -40.46
CA ALA A 1022 77.26 -77.05 -39.15
C ALA A 1022 78.53 -77.89 -39.28
N VAL A 1023 79.55 -77.56 -38.50
CA VAL A 1023 80.78 -78.34 -38.35
C VAL A 1023 80.90 -78.74 -36.89
N ASP A 1024 80.98 -80.05 -36.67
CA ASP A 1024 81.32 -80.61 -35.37
C ASP A 1024 82.85 -80.66 -35.23
N MET A 1025 83.37 -80.01 -34.19
CA MET A 1025 84.81 -79.80 -34.02
C MET A 1025 85.55 -81.12 -33.72
N GLU A 1026 84.90 -82.10 -33.07
CA GLU A 1026 85.49 -83.44 -32.86
C GLU A 1026 85.60 -84.23 -34.16
N SER A 1027 84.62 -84.11 -35.05
CA SER A 1027 84.59 -84.77 -36.35
C SER A 1027 85.60 -84.18 -37.35
N ALA A 1028 85.82 -82.86 -37.32
CA ALA A 1028 86.77 -82.16 -38.20
C ALA A 1028 88.25 -82.43 -37.86
N ALA A 1029 88.57 -82.57 -36.57
CA ALA A 1029 89.92 -82.93 -36.11
C ALA A 1029 90.33 -84.35 -36.56
N ASN A 1030 89.38 -85.30 -36.63
CA ASN A 1030 89.63 -86.67 -37.12
C ASN A 1030 89.89 -86.71 -38.64
N PHE A 1031 89.15 -85.94 -39.45
CA PHE A 1031 89.35 -85.86 -40.91
C PHE A 1031 90.70 -85.24 -41.32
N ALA A 1032 91.21 -84.27 -40.55
CA ALA A 1032 92.53 -83.68 -40.78
C ALA A 1032 93.68 -84.67 -40.52
N SER A 1033 93.45 -85.69 -39.67
CA SER A 1033 94.44 -86.73 -39.34
C SER A 1033 94.50 -87.88 -40.35
N GLU A 1034 93.41 -88.22 -41.04
CA GLU A 1034 93.38 -89.28 -42.08
C GLU A 1034 94.00 -88.82 -43.42
N VAL A 1035 93.97 -87.52 -43.74
CA VAL A 1035 94.59 -86.96 -44.95
C VAL A 1035 96.13 -86.86 -44.83
N GLN A 1036 96.69 -86.98 -43.62
CA GLN A 1036 98.13 -87.04 -43.37
C GLN A 1036 98.72 -88.46 -43.38
N ALA A 1037 97.92 -89.50 -43.64
CA ALA A 1037 98.36 -90.89 -43.76
C ALA A 1037 98.25 -91.49 -45.19
N ALA A 1038 98.06 -90.65 -46.22
CA ALA A 1038 98.08 -91.01 -47.64
C ALA A 1038 99.27 -90.36 -48.39
#